data_AF-A0A840UHC9-F1
#
_entry.id   AF-A0A840UHC9-F1
#
_cell.length_a   1.000
_cell.length_b   1.000
_cell.length_c   1.000
_cell.angle_alpha   90.00
_cell.angle_beta   90.00
_cell.angle_gamma   90.00
#
_symmetry.space_group_name_H-M   'P 1'
#
loop_
_entity.id
_entity.type
_entity.pdbx_description
1 polymer ?
#
loop_
_entity_poly.entity_id
_entity_poly.type
_entity_poly.pdbx_seq_one_letter_code
_entity_poly.pdbx_strand_id
1 'polypeptide(L)'
;MLLATDLDGTFLAGEPDNRSKLYQLITAHPEIDLVFVTGRGLESVIPLLSDPTIPQPDYIICDVGCTVVHGDSQQGLHPLQGEIDELWPGEQIIEDTLAPFDGLQRQEVPQERRVSYFCESDSVTDDMRTRVEALSCEVLFSAGKYLDILPKGVNKGSTLSRLVDHLGVDPETVLVAGDTLNDLSMYQQGFKGVCVGASEEALLEATEHQARVYHAGAAGCGGILEAFEQFGFLGHAGIEAEIPDAMNSGKSDLVIVYHRLPYEEVVEDGKLIRRRPRSPNGIIPTLLSFFADGKAGSWVAWSIDDPELGPFQTYTEVDTSRYEKLVAARVPLSKEDVEIFYKRFSKEAFWPTLHTFWERATFRDDHWQVFLKVNRRFAERAATEAAENAVVWIHDYNLWMVPAFLRELRPDVTIAFFHHTYFPSADVFNVLPWRREIIGSLLQCDHIGFHIPKQAENFVDVARGVTPLEVTQKSGCAPRFLTYGCAVGLDEMSTEIRVNDRRIGLGAHPVGLDLDRVKNALADTDVQARMKTLREDLRDIRLILSVERLDFTKGILEKLHAYERMLSEHPELETKVTLMMVCVPAAKGMTIYEELLSQIEQTVGRINGQFAQVGWTPVQFFFRALPFEELVAYYTMADVMWITPLRDGLNLVAKEYIATQGLTQGRGALVLSEFAGAAAELRGAILANPHHPQDLADTCYYALAMSSSEARSRLSEAFETVCRYDIAYWGQEFIDTVEQRRAGKLKNIVPMGKTAA
;
A
#
# COMPACT_ATOMS: atom_id res chain seq x y z
N MET A 1 18.38 -26.16 -13.14
CA MET A 1 19.31 -25.33 -13.96
C MET A 1 19.70 -24.16 -13.08
N LEU A 2 20.92 -23.64 -13.17
CA LEU A 2 21.30 -22.42 -12.45
C LEU A 2 21.51 -21.27 -13.44
N LEU A 3 20.74 -20.19 -13.28
CA LEU A 3 20.92 -18.93 -14.02
C LEU A 3 21.70 -17.95 -13.15
N ALA A 4 22.97 -17.70 -13.49
CA ALA A 4 23.80 -16.70 -12.84
C ALA A 4 23.89 -15.46 -13.74
N THR A 5 23.39 -14.32 -13.28
CA THR A 5 23.23 -13.14 -14.14
C THR A 5 23.71 -11.88 -13.46
N ASP A 6 24.41 -11.02 -14.21
CA ASP A 6 24.57 -9.63 -13.81
C ASP A 6 23.21 -8.90 -13.85
N LEU A 7 23.12 -7.80 -13.10
CA LEU A 7 21.91 -7.00 -12.96
C LEU A 7 21.87 -5.86 -13.97
N ASP A 8 22.93 -5.06 -14.03
CA ASP A 8 22.99 -3.83 -14.82
C ASP A 8 23.24 -4.18 -16.28
N GLY A 9 22.51 -3.57 -17.21
CA GLY A 9 22.65 -3.91 -18.65
C GLY A 9 22.21 -5.33 -19.05
N THR A 10 21.99 -6.20 -18.06
CA THR A 10 21.63 -7.62 -18.24
C THR A 10 20.24 -7.92 -17.64
N PHE A 11 20.12 -8.33 -16.37
CA PHE A 11 18.84 -8.82 -15.81
C PHE A 11 17.79 -7.74 -15.54
N LEU A 12 18.19 -6.48 -15.37
CA LEU A 12 17.29 -5.33 -15.20
C LEU A 12 17.06 -4.57 -16.51
N ALA A 13 17.71 -4.98 -17.60
CA ALA A 13 17.72 -4.27 -18.87
C ALA A 13 16.92 -4.99 -19.97
N GLY A 14 16.90 -4.40 -21.16
CA GLY A 14 16.13 -4.88 -22.30
C GLY A 14 14.71 -4.30 -22.36
N GLU A 15 13.94 -4.72 -23.37
CA GLU A 15 12.56 -4.25 -23.55
C GLU A 15 11.66 -4.71 -22.39
N PRO A 16 10.69 -3.89 -21.92
CA PRO A 16 9.79 -4.24 -20.81
C PRO A 16 9.09 -5.60 -20.98
N ASP A 17 8.67 -5.92 -22.21
CA ASP A 17 8.00 -7.19 -22.52
C ASP A 17 8.93 -8.39 -22.32
N ASN A 18 10.21 -8.26 -22.69
CA ASN A 18 11.19 -9.33 -22.51
C ASN A 18 11.55 -9.52 -21.03
N ARG A 19 11.63 -8.44 -20.24
CA ARG A 19 11.82 -8.54 -18.79
C ARG A 19 10.66 -9.27 -18.13
N SER A 20 9.43 -8.84 -18.44
CA SER A 20 8.23 -9.48 -17.89
C SER A 20 8.16 -10.97 -18.23
N LYS A 21 8.47 -11.34 -19.48
CA LYS A 21 8.52 -12.74 -19.92
C LYS A 21 9.55 -13.56 -19.15
N LEU A 22 10.79 -13.06 -19.04
CA LEU A 22 11.84 -13.78 -18.32
C LEU A 22 11.47 -13.96 -16.84
N TYR A 23 10.93 -12.93 -16.21
CA TYR A 23 10.58 -12.97 -14.78
C TYR A 23 9.43 -13.94 -14.50
N GLN A 24 8.39 -13.94 -15.34
CA GLN A 24 7.29 -14.90 -15.24
C GLN A 24 7.79 -16.33 -15.44
N LEU A 25 8.65 -16.55 -16.43
CA LEU A 25 9.23 -17.87 -16.70
C LEU A 25 10.03 -18.38 -15.50
N ILE A 26 10.91 -17.57 -14.92
CA ILE A 26 11.66 -17.96 -13.71
C ILE A 26 10.71 -18.29 -12.56
N THR A 27 9.67 -17.47 -12.36
CA THR A 27 8.69 -17.67 -11.28
C THR A 27 7.84 -18.94 -11.48
N ALA A 28 7.56 -19.32 -12.73
CA ALA A 28 6.79 -20.51 -13.07
C ALA A 28 7.59 -21.81 -12.94
N HIS A 29 8.92 -21.72 -13.01
CA HIS A 29 9.85 -22.85 -13.04
C HIS A 29 10.76 -22.88 -11.81
N PRO A 30 10.31 -23.43 -10.67
CA PRO A 30 11.10 -23.49 -9.43
C PRO A 30 12.36 -24.36 -9.54
N GLU A 31 12.56 -25.08 -10.64
CA GLU A 31 13.80 -25.79 -10.96
C GLU A 31 14.92 -24.89 -11.52
N ILE A 32 14.64 -23.61 -11.75
CA ILE A 32 15.62 -22.59 -12.12
C ILE A 32 16.11 -21.92 -10.83
N ASP A 33 17.31 -22.29 -10.40
CA ASP A 33 18.00 -21.58 -9.32
C ASP A 33 18.53 -20.24 -9.89
N LEU A 34 18.03 -19.12 -9.37
CA LEU A 34 18.43 -17.78 -9.80
C LEU A 34 19.52 -17.22 -8.89
N VAL A 35 20.64 -16.82 -9.49
CA VAL A 35 21.76 -16.19 -8.80
C VAL A 35 22.03 -14.80 -9.38
N PHE A 36 21.88 -13.77 -8.54
CA PHE A 36 22.34 -12.43 -8.91
C PHE A 36 23.85 -12.33 -8.69
N VAL A 37 24.61 -12.00 -9.73
CA VAL A 37 26.07 -11.87 -9.68
C VAL A 37 26.47 -10.46 -10.10
N THR A 38 26.60 -9.56 -9.12
CA THR A 38 26.67 -8.12 -9.37
C THR A 38 27.90 -7.44 -8.77
N GLY A 39 28.31 -6.35 -9.39
CA GLY A 39 29.27 -5.41 -8.80
C GLY A 39 28.68 -4.51 -7.72
N ARG A 40 27.35 -4.50 -7.53
CA ARG A 40 26.69 -3.73 -6.47
C ARG A 40 27.01 -4.29 -5.09
N GLY A 41 27.06 -3.42 -4.08
CA GLY A 41 27.06 -3.86 -2.68
C GLY A 41 25.68 -4.39 -2.28
N LEU A 42 25.63 -5.26 -1.27
CA LEU A 42 24.39 -5.93 -0.85
C LEU A 42 23.25 -4.94 -0.54
N GLU A 43 23.55 -3.83 0.14
CA GLU A 43 22.57 -2.78 0.45
C GLU A 43 21.94 -2.16 -0.81
N SER A 44 22.67 -2.10 -1.92
CA SER A 44 22.17 -1.58 -3.20
C SER A 44 21.31 -2.60 -3.97
N VAL A 45 21.32 -3.88 -3.57
CA VAL A 45 20.48 -4.95 -4.14
C VAL A 45 19.17 -5.08 -3.36
N ILE A 46 19.17 -4.80 -2.06
CA ILE A 46 17.99 -4.85 -1.16
C ILE A 46 16.74 -4.19 -1.78
N PRO A 47 16.79 -3.00 -2.39
CA PRO A 47 15.61 -2.38 -3.01
C PRO A 47 14.99 -3.23 -4.12
N LEU A 48 15.79 -3.98 -4.87
CA LEU A 48 15.32 -4.87 -5.93
C LEU A 48 14.56 -6.07 -5.35
N LEU A 49 15.07 -6.63 -4.25
CA LEU A 49 14.40 -7.71 -3.51
C LEU A 49 13.07 -7.27 -2.89
N SER A 50 12.89 -5.95 -2.70
CA SER A 50 11.63 -5.38 -2.22
C SER A 50 10.61 -5.19 -3.34
N ASP A 51 11.01 -5.26 -4.62
CA ASP A 51 10.08 -5.17 -5.75
C ASP A 51 9.50 -6.57 -6.03
N PRO A 52 8.20 -6.80 -5.72
CA PRO A 52 7.58 -8.12 -5.88
C PRO A 52 7.42 -8.54 -7.35
N THR A 53 7.72 -7.66 -8.32
CA THR A 53 7.72 -8.00 -9.74
C THR A 53 9.04 -8.62 -10.22
N ILE A 54 10.12 -8.47 -9.44
CA ILE A 54 11.42 -9.09 -9.71
C ILE A 54 11.43 -10.47 -9.06
N PRO A 55 11.82 -11.55 -9.78
CA PRO A 55 11.92 -12.87 -9.20
C PRO A 55 12.92 -12.87 -8.05
N GLN A 56 12.54 -13.50 -6.94
CA GLN A 56 13.40 -13.67 -5.78
C GLN A 56 14.58 -14.58 -6.17
N PRO A 57 15.85 -14.12 -6.05
CA PRO A 57 16.99 -14.99 -6.27
C PRO A 57 17.14 -15.99 -5.12
N ASP A 58 17.68 -17.17 -5.42
CA ASP A 58 18.06 -18.17 -4.41
C ASP A 58 19.36 -17.76 -3.70
N TYR A 59 20.30 -17.20 -4.46
CA TYR A 59 21.58 -16.73 -3.96
C TYR A 59 21.97 -15.39 -4.57
N ILE A 60 22.76 -14.62 -3.84
CA ILE A 60 23.26 -13.33 -4.29
C ILE A 60 24.76 -13.28 -4.07
N ILE A 61 25.50 -12.99 -5.13
CA ILE A 61 26.92 -12.68 -5.15
C ILE A 61 27.05 -11.17 -5.42
N CYS A 62 27.43 -10.42 -4.39
CA CYS A 62 27.60 -8.97 -4.40
C CYS A 62 29.07 -8.57 -4.27
N ASP A 63 29.34 -7.26 -4.32
CA ASP A 63 30.66 -6.68 -4.06
C ASP A 63 31.73 -7.27 -4.99
N VAL A 64 31.36 -7.54 -6.25
CA VAL A 64 32.24 -8.15 -7.27
C VAL A 64 32.68 -9.56 -6.87
N GLY A 65 31.94 -10.26 -6.00
CA GLY A 65 32.26 -11.62 -5.56
C GLY A 65 32.62 -11.73 -4.09
N CYS A 66 32.74 -10.63 -3.35
CA CYS A 66 33.23 -10.63 -1.97
C CYS A 66 32.14 -10.91 -0.92
N THR A 67 30.87 -10.84 -1.33
CA THR A 67 29.73 -11.12 -0.46
C THR A 67 28.85 -12.17 -1.12
N VAL A 68 28.61 -13.28 -0.44
CA VAL A 68 27.73 -14.37 -0.89
C VAL A 68 26.70 -14.67 0.18
N VAL A 69 25.43 -14.44 -0.17
CA VAL A 69 24.31 -14.60 0.76
C VAL A 69 23.19 -15.43 0.14
N HIS A 70 22.37 -16.03 1.00
CA HIS A 70 21.06 -16.53 0.60
C HIS A 70 20.16 -15.35 0.18
N GLY A 71 19.42 -15.49 -0.90
CA GLY A 71 18.60 -14.38 -1.40
C GLY A 71 17.42 -14.03 -0.48
N ASP A 72 16.81 -15.03 0.16
CA ASP A 72 15.64 -14.86 1.03
C ASP A 72 15.99 -14.17 2.37
N SER A 73 16.98 -14.70 3.06
CA SER A 73 17.36 -14.33 4.43
C SER A 73 18.48 -13.30 4.46
N GLN A 74 19.18 -13.09 3.34
CA GLN A 74 20.36 -12.22 3.23
C GLN A 74 21.49 -12.62 4.19
N GLN A 75 21.47 -13.85 4.71
CA GLN A 75 22.52 -14.38 5.58
C GLN A 75 23.68 -14.93 4.74
N GLY A 76 24.91 -14.77 5.25
CA GLY A 76 26.12 -15.29 4.63
C GLY A 76 26.03 -16.79 4.38
N LEU A 77 26.36 -17.22 3.17
CA LEU A 77 26.38 -18.64 2.80
C LEU A 77 27.68 -19.29 3.31
N HIS A 78 27.61 -20.12 4.33
CA HIS A 78 28.78 -20.78 4.92
C HIS A 78 29.05 -22.18 4.33
N PRO A 79 30.33 -22.61 4.18
CA PRO A 79 31.55 -21.92 4.62
C PRO A 79 32.05 -20.83 3.67
N LEU A 80 31.49 -20.70 2.46
CA LEU A 80 31.97 -19.84 1.38
C LEU A 80 32.23 -18.39 1.81
N GLN A 81 31.25 -17.75 2.47
CA GLN A 81 31.39 -16.39 3.00
C GLN A 81 32.49 -16.30 4.07
N GLY A 82 32.59 -17.29 4.96
CA GLY A 82 33.59 -17.32 6.02
C GLY A 82 35.02 -17.42 5.47
N GLU A 83 35.21 -18.21 4.41
CA GLU A 83 36.50 -18.30 3.72
C GLU A 83 36.90 -16.99 3.02
N ILE A 84 35.94 -16.18 2.59
CA ILE A 84 36.22 -14.83 2.07
C ILE A 84 36.55 -13.88 3.23
N ASP A 85 35.84 -13.97 4.35
CA ASP A 85 36.08 -13.16 5.54
C ASP A 85 37.51 -13.36 6.09
N GLU A 86 38.03 -14.59 6.06
CA GLU A 86 39.39 -14.91 6.50
C GLU A 86 40.50 -14.24 5.64
N LEU A 87 40.20 -13.90 4.39
CA LEU A 87 41.13 -13.24 3.48
C LEU A 87 41.09 -11.71 3.59
N TRP A 88 40.05 -11.13 4.18
CA TRP A 88 39.86 -9.68 4.20
C TRP A 88 40.57 -9.03 5.39
N PRO A 89 41.58 -8.14 5.17
CA PRO A 89 42.32 -7.50 6.25
C PRO A 89 41.52 -6.41 6.97
N GLY A 90 40.40 -5.94 6.39
CA GLY A 90 39.61 -4.82 6.89
C GLY A 90 39.82 -3.54 6.08
N GLU A 91 38.76 -2.75 5.96
CA GLU A 91 38.72 -1.53 5.12
C GLU A 91 39.78 -0.50 5.53
N GLN A 92 39.89 -0.19 6.83
CA GLN A 92 40.85 0.81 7.32
C GLN A 92 42.30 0.46 6.96
N ILE A 93 42.68 -0.82 6.97
CA ILE A 93 44.04 -1.26 6.63
C ILE A 93 44.33 -1.00 5.16
N ILE A 94 43.34 -1.24 4.28
CA ILE A 94 43.44 -0.92 2.85
C ILE A 94 43.56 0.58 2.65
N GLU A 95 42.71 1.38 3.30
CA GLU A 95 42.75 2.84 3.19
C GLU A 95 44.09 3.42 3.67
N ASP A 96 44.60 2.98 4.82
CA ASP A 96 45.90 3.42 5.34
C ASP A 96 47.06 3.02 4.41
N THR A 97 46.96 1.85 3.77
CA THR A 97 47.96 1.36 2.82
C THR A 97 47.95 2.16 1.52
N LEU A 98 46.77 2.63 1.10
CA LEU A 98 46.57 3.40 -0.12
C LEU A 98 46.70 4.91 0.05
N ALA A 99 46.59 5.43 1.29
CA ALA A 99 46.71 6.84 1.61
C ALA A 99 47.96 7.55 1.04
N PRO A 100 49.13 6.89 0.87
CA PRO A 100 50.31 7.51 0.25
C PRO A 100 50.24 7.69 -1.27
N PHE A 101 49.25 7.10 -1.96
CA PHE A 101 49.11 7.20 -3.41
C PHE A 101 48.19 8.36 -3.79
N ASP A 102 48.70 9.30 -4.58
CA ASP A 102 47.93 10.43 -5.10
C ASP A 102 46.98 9.99 -6.23
N GLY A 103 45.94 10.78 -6.49
CA GLY A 103 45.01 10.55 -7.61
C GLY A 103 43.90 9.54 -7.35
N LEU A 104 43.82 9.00 -6.12
CA LEU A 104 42.73 8.14 -5.68
C LEU A 104 41.60 8.95 -5.02
N GLN A 105 40.38 8.82 -5.52
CA GLN A 105 39.18 9.38 -4.88
C GLN A 105 38.28 8.24 -4.39
N ARG A 106 38.12 8.11 -3.07
CA ARG A 106 37.27 7.08 -2.44
C ARG A 106 35.82 7.19 -2.92
N GLN A 107 35.20 6.07 -3.27
CA GLN A 107 33.77 6.00 -3.57
C GLN A 107 32.95 5.85 -2.29
N GLU A 108 32.11 6.84 -1.97
CA GLU A 108 31.18 6.81 -0.82
C GLU A 108 29.91 6.02 -1.16
N VAL A 109 30.05 4.70 -1.30
CA VAL A 109 28.95 3.77 -1.58
C VAL A 109 28.97 2.60 -0.59
N PRO A 110 27.81 2.01 -0.25
CA PRO A 110 27.77 0.77 0.52
C PRO A 110 28.56 -0.34 -0.20
N GLN A 111 29.49 -0.95 0.53
CA GLN A 111 30.31 -2.05 0.03
C GLN A 111 30.83 -2.89 1.20
N GLU A 112 31.01 -4.18 0.98
CA GLU A 112 31.51 -5.13 1.97
C GLU A 112 32.71 -5.91 1.43
N ARG A 113 33.78 -6.00 2.21
CA ARG A 113 35.06 -6.64 1.84
C ARG A 113 35.64 -6.14 0.51
N ARG A 114 35.38 -4.88 0.19
CA ARG A 114 35.90 -4.16 -0.98
C ARG A 114 36.20 -2.73 -0.60
N VAL A 115 37.22 -2.15 -1.22
CA VAL A 115 37.43 -0.69 -1.19
C VAL A 115 37.56 -0.17 -2.63
N SER A 116 36.60 0.64 -3.04
CA SER A 116 36.53 1.23 -4.38
C SER A 116 36.99 2.69 -4.43
N TYR A 117 37.71 3.05 -5.49
CA TYR A 117 38.20 4.38 -5.80
C TYR A 117 37.88 4.76 -7.26
N PHE A 118 37.78 6.05 -7.53
CA PHE A 118 37.97 6.61 -8.88
C PHE A 118 39.43 7.01 -9.04
N CYS A 119 40.08 6.60 -10.13
CA CYS A 119 41.42 7.05 -10.48
C CYS A 119 41.69 6.90 -11.98
N GLU A 120 42.65 7.67 -12.50
CA GLU A 120 43.13 7.51 -13.86
C GLU A 120 44.07 6.28 -13.95
N SER A 121 44.22 5.71 -15.15
CA SER A 121 45.01 4.48 -15.35
C SER A 121 46.48 4.58 -14.94
N ASP A 122 47.06 5.77 -15.01
CA ASP A 122 48.44 6.07 -14.60
C ASP A 122 48.64 6.12 -13.08
N SER A 123 47.55 6.23 -12.31
CA SER A 123 47.56 6.25 -10.85
C SER A 123 47.76 4.85 -10.25
N VAL A 124 47.49 3.78 -11.01
CA VAL A 124 47.65 2.39 -10.58
C VAL A 124 49.08 1.92 -10.84
N THR A 125 49.94 1.98 -9.83
CA THR A 125 51.37 1.67 -9.94
C THR A 125 51.72 0.23 -9.53
N ASP A 126 52.88 -0.28 -9.97
CA ASP A 126 53.39 -1.59 -9.54
C ASP A 126 53.69 -1.62 -8.02
N ASP A 127 54.09 -0.49 -7.41
CA ASP A 127 54.28 -0.38 -5.95
C ASP A 127 52.94 -0.57 -5.23
N MET A 128 51.85 0.03 -5.74
CA MET A 128 50.50 -0.16 -5.20
C MET A 128 50.10 -1.63 -5.25
N ARG A 129 50.26 -2.29 -6.41
CA ARG A 129 49.95 -3.72 -6.57
C ARG A 129 50.74 -4.58 -5.59
N THR A 130 52.02 -4.28 -5.40
CA THR A 130 52.89 -5.00 -4.46
C THR A 130 52.44 -4.84 -3.01
N ARG A 131 52.07 -3.62 -2.59
CA ARG A 131 51.58 -3.36 -1.23
C ARG A 131 50.23 -4.01 -0.95
N VAL A 132 49.31 -3.97 -1.92
CA VAL A 132 48.00 -4.63 -1.81
C VAL A 132 48.15 -6.15 -1.79
N GLU A 133 49.05 -6.72 -2.61
CA GLU A 133 49.32 -8.16 -2.61
C GLU A 133 49.90 -8.64 -1.27
N ALA A 134 50.71 -7.82 -0.60
CA ALA A 134 51.24 -8.12 0.73
C ALA A 134 50.15 -8.25 1.82
N LEU A 135 48.94 -7.73 1.56
CA LEU A 135 47.77 -7.84 2.42
C LEU A 135 46.84 -9.00 2.03
N SER A 136 47.28 -9.89 1.14
CA SER A 136 46.43 -10.95 0.54
C SER A 136 45.24 -10.38 -0.24
N CYS A 137 45.41 -9.21 -0.85
CA CYS A 137 44.42 -8.57 -1.70
C CYS A 137 44.89 -8.47 -3.16
N GLU A 138 43.97 -8.14 -4.05
CA GLU A 138 44.19 -7.94 -5.48
C GLU A 138 43.64 -6.58 -5.93
N VAL A 139 44.32 -5.97 -6.91
CA VAL A 139 43.98 -4.68 -7.53
C VAL A 139 43.23 -4.96 -8.84
N LEU A 140 41.93 -4.74 -8.84
CA LEU A 140 41.09 -4.80 -10.03
C LEU A 140 40.89 -3.39 -10.58
N PHE A 141 41.28 -3.15 -11.83
CA PHE A 141 41.07 -1.87 -12.50
C PHE A 141 40.19 -2.07 -13.73
N SER A 142 39.08 -1.33 -13.82
CA SER A 142 38.07 -1.51 -14.86
C SER A 142 37.61 -0.18 -15.48
N ALA A 143 37.15 -0.27 -16.73
CA ALA A 143 36.65 0.83 -17.57
C ALA A 143 37.52 2.11 -17.56
N GLY A 144 38.83 1.95 -17.38
CA GLY A 144 39.80 3.06 -17.38
C GLY A 144 39.64 4.06 -16.23
N LYS A 145 38.81 3.77 -15.21
CA LYS A 145 38.46 4.73 -14.16
C LYS A 145 38.22 4.13 -12.77
N TYR A 146 37.73 2.89 -12.70
CA TYR A 146 37.33 2.29 -11.43
C TYR A 146 38.43 1.39 -10.92
N LEU A 147 38.83 1.61 -9.68
CA LEU A 147 39.81 0.79 -8.96
C LEU A 147 39.12 0.12 -7.78
N ASP A 148 39.14 -1.20 -7.73
CA ASP A 148 38.62 -2.01 -6.64
C ASP A 148 39.75 -2.82 -5.99
N ILE A 149 39.80 -2.78 -4.66
CA ILE A 149 40.67 -3.66 -3.86
C ILE A 149 39.82 -4.76 -3.26
N LEU A 150 40.16 -6.00 -3.58
CA LEU A 150 39.38 -7.20 -3.24
C LEU A 150 40.30 -8.25 -2.57
N PRO A 151 39.77 -9.20 -1.78
CA PRO A 151 40.53 -10.36 -1.36
C PRO A 151 41.13 -11.12 -2.54
N LYS A 152 42.36 -11.62 -2.41
CA LYS A 152 43.07 -12.28 -3.51
C LYS A 152 42.31 -13.51 -3.99
N GLY A 153 42.13 -13.61 -5.31
CA GLY A 153 41.43 -14.74 -5.93
C GLY A 153 39.90 -14.71 -5.79
N VAL A 154 39.32 -13.62 -5.28
CA VAL A 154 37.88 -13.41 -5.18
C VAL A 154 37.42 -12.47 -6.29
N ASN A 155 36.52 -12.97 -7.14
CA ASN A 155 35.82 -12.19 -8.16
C ASN A 155 34.47 -12.87 -8.49
N LYS A 156 33.66 -12.25 -9.36
CA LYS A 156 32.36 -12.80 -9.79
C LYS A 156 32.46 -14.27 -10.23
N GLY A 157 33.41 -14.58 -11.11
CA GLY A 157 33.59 -15.92 -11.66
C GLY A 157 34.10 -16.95 -10.65
N SER A 158 35.17 -16.65 -9.91
CA SER A 158 35.74 -17.60 -8.95
C SER A 158 34.79 -17.89 -7.78
N THR A 159 34.06 -16.87 -7.32
CA THR A 159 33.03 -17.03 -6.29
C THR A 159 31.84 -17.82 -6.81
N LEU A 160 31.38 -17.58 -8.05
CA LEU A 160 30.31 -18.38 -8.67
C LEU A 160 30.72 -19.84 -8.83
N SER A 161 31.96 -20.13 -9.25
CA SER A 161 32.43 -21.52 -9.36
C SER A 161 32.41 -22.23 -8.01
N ARG A 162 32.88 -21.56 -6.95
CA ARG A 162 32.83 -22.11 -5.58
C ARG A 162 31.40 -22.32 -5.09
N LEU A 163 30.47 -21.44 -5.47
CA LEU A 163 29.04 -21.61 -5.18
C LEU A 163 28.48 -22.85 -5.90
N VAL A 164 28.73 -23.00 -7.20
CA VAL A 164 28.30 -24.16 -8.00
C VAL A 164 28.82 -25.47 -7.39
N ASP A 165 30.09 -25.50 -7.01
CA ASP A 165 30.71 -26.65 -6.33
C ASP A 165 30.07 -26.92 -4.96
N HIS A 166 29.81 -25.87 -4.17
CA HIS A 166 29.16 -25.97 -2.85
C HIS A 166 27.74 -26.54 -2.95
N LEU A 167 26.98 -26.13 -3.97
CA LEU A 167 25.63 -26.61 -4.22
C LEU A 167 25.59 -28.01 -4.87
N GLY A 168 26.74 -28.50 -5.36
CA GLY A 168 26.81 -29.77 -6.10
C GLY A 168 26.06 -29.73 -7.43
N VAL A 169 25.93 -28.54 -8.02
CA VAL A 169 25.25 -28.34 -9.32
C VAL A 169 26.18 -28.75 -10.45
N ASP A 170 25.66 -29.45 -11.45
CA ASP A 170 26.42 -29.83 -12.65
C ASP A 170 26.76 -28.56 -13.47
N PRO A 171 28.05 -28.25 -13.71
CA PRO A 171 28.47 -27.10 -14.52
C PRO A 171 27.83 -27.03 -15.92
N GLU A 172 27.43 -28.16 -16.51
CA GLU A 172 26.74 -28.19 -17.81
C GLU A 172 25.32 -27.61 -17.77
N THR A 173 24.78 -27.44 -16.55
CA THR A 173 23.44 -26.90 -16.29
C THR A 173 23.47 -25.45 -15.79
N VAL A 174 24.64 -24.82 -15.77
CA VAL A 174 24.84 -23.41 -15.40
C VAL A 174 24.85 -22.54 -16.65
N LEU A 175 24.05 -21.48 -16.65
CA LEU A 175 24.11 -20.40 -17.64
C LEU A 175 24.55 -19.11 -16.96
N VAL A 176 25.61 -18.49 -17.49
CA VAL A 176 26.05 -17.15 -17.08
C VAL A 176 25.57 -16.09 -18.07
N ALA A 177 25.12 -14.94 -17.57
CA ALA A 177 24.69 -13.81 -18.38
C ALA A 177 25.33 -12.50 -17.91
N GLY A 178 25.78 -11.69 -18.87
CA GLY A 178 26.46 -10.42 -18.63
C GLY A 178 26.59 -9.62 -19.93
N ASP A 179 26.97 -8.36 -19.77
CA ASP A 179 27.10 -7.39 -20.88
C ASP A 179 28.42 -6.61 -20.86
N THR A 180 29.18 -6.64 -19.77
CA THR A 180 30.40 -5.84 -19.61
C THR A 180 31.67 -6.69 -19.48
N LEU A 181 32.84 -6.10 -19.72
CA LEU A 181 34.12 -6.81 -19.54
C LEU A 181 34.34 -7.31 -18.10
N ASN A 182 33.72 -6.68 -17.10
CA ASN A 182 33.79 -7.13 -15.71
C ASN A 182 33.14 -8.51 -15.48
N ASP A 183 32.27 -8.93 -16.40
CA ASP A 183 31.59 -10.23 -16.35
C ASP A 183 32.43 -11.35 -16.95
N LEU A 184 33.51 -11.02 -17.68
CA LEU A 184 34.39 -11.99 -18.35
C LEU A 184 34.84 -13.13 -17.43
N SER A 185 35.08 -12.82 -16.15
CA SER A 185 35.49 -13.82 -15.15
C SER A 185 34.50 -14.98 -15.01
N MET A 186 33.20 -14.76 -15.21
CA MET A 186 32.17 -15.81 -15.19
C MET A 186 32.27 -16.75 -16.40
N TYR A 187 32.52 -16.21 -17.59
CA TYR A 187 32.66 -16.98 -18.83
C TYR A 187 33.92 -17.87 -18.83
N GLN A 188 34.96 -17.44 -18.11
CA GLN A 188 36.23 -18.18 -18.00
C GLN A 188 36.15 -19.46 -17.13
N GLN A 189 35.03 -19.71 -16.45
CA GLN A 189 34.86 -20.89 -15.58
C GLN A 189 34.38 -22.15 -16.31
N GLY A 190 34.12 -22.06 -17.62
CA GLY A 190 33.71 -23.21 -18.44
C GLY A 190 32.20 -23.49 -18.45
N PHE A 191 31.39 -22.59 -17.88
CA PHE A 191 29.92 -22.62 -17.98
C PHE A 191 29.43 -22.28 -19.39
N LYS A 192 28.15 -22.56 -19.67
CA LYS A 192 27.48 -21.96 -20.83
C LYS A 192 27.28 -20.47 -20.53
N GLY A 193 27.47 -19.61 -21.52
CA GLY A 193 27.37 -18.17 -21.33
C GLY A 193 26.55 -17.50 -22.42
N VAL A 194 25.95 -16.36 -22.08
CA VAL A 194 25.38 -15.42 -23.06
C VAL A 194 25.94 -14.01 -22.83
N CYS A 195 26.53 -13.43 -23.86
CA CYS A 195 26.73 -11.99 -23.94
C CYS A 195 25.44 -11.41 -24.52
N VAL A 196 24.68 -10.65 -23.72
CA VAL A 196 23.39 -10.11 -24.17
C VAL A 196 23.59 -9.03 -25.24
N GLY A 197 22.57 -8.75 -26.05
CA GLY A 197 22.67 -7.72 -27.09
C GLY A 197 23.08 -6.35 -26.52
N ALA A 198 23.84 -5.59 -27.30
CA ALA A 198 24.49 -4.34 -26.87
C ALA A 198 25.57 -4.49 -25.77
N SER A 199 26.11 -5.70 -25.57
CA SER A 199 27.34 -5.92 -24.76
C SER A 199 28.51 -5.06 -25.23
N GLU A 200 29.42 -4.74 -24.32
CA GLU A 200 30.68 -4.05 -24.61
C GLU A 200 31.52 -4.81 -25.64
N GLU A 201 32.11 -4.08 -26.59
CA GLU A 201 32.95 -4.65 -27.66
C GLU A 201 34.10 -5.48 -27.10
N ALA A 202 34.73 -5.02 -26.01
CA ALA A 202 35.81 -5.75 -25.34
C ALA A 202 35.39 -7.12 -24.79
N LEU A 203 34.15 -7.26 -24.30
CA LEU A 203 33.63 -8.55 -23.84
C LEU A 203 33.37 -9.49 -25.03
N LEU A 204 32.79 -8.95 -26.10
CA LEU A 204 32.50 -9.71 -27.32
C LEU A 204 33.81 -10.24 -27.95
N GLU A 205 34.83 -9.39 -28.09
CA GLU A 205 36.16 -9.79 -28.57
C GLU A 205 36.79 -10.86 -27.67
N ALA A 206 36.70 -10.71 -26.34
CA ALA A 206 37.27 -11.67 -25.39
C ALA A 206 36.56 -13.04 -25.39
N THR A 207 35.32 -13.11 -25.89
CA THR A 207 34.48 -14.31 -25.90
C THR A 207 34.20 -14.88 -27.29
N GLU A 208 34.61 -14.20 -28.37
CA GLU A 208 34.34 -14.56 -29.78
C GLU A 208 34.70 -16.01 -30.12
N HIS A 209 35.77 -16.54 -29.53
CA HIS A 209 36.28 -17.89 -29.80
C HIS A 209 35.86 -18.93 -28.75
N GLN A 210 35.00 -18.56 -27.80
CA GLN A 210 34.52 -19.48 -26.77
C GLN A 210 33.26 -20.21 -27.27
N ALA A 211 33.42 -21.48 -27.66
CA ALA A 211 32.33 -22.28 -28.23
C ALA A 211 31.09 -22.48 -27.33
N ARG A 212 31.21 -22.18 -26.03
CA ARG A 212 30.13 -22.26 -25.03
C ARG A 212 29.44 -20.92 -24.78
N VAL A 213 29.85 -19.85 -25.48
CA VAL A 213 29.30 -18.51 -25.32
C VAL A 213 28.46 -18.16 -26.53
N TYR A 214 27.22 -17.76 -26.29
CA TYR A 214 26.30 -17.26 -27.29
C TYR A 214 26.29 -15.73 -27.26
N HIS A 215 26.35 -15.09 -28.43
CA HIS A 215 26.21 -13.64 -28.57
C HIS A 215 24.80 -13.33 -29.06
N ALA A 216 23.96 -12.79 -28.17
CA ALA A 216 22.55 -12.59 -28.45
C ALA A 216 22.29 -11.32 -29.29
N GLY A 217 21.21 -11.34 -30.06
CA GLY A 217 20.75 -10.15 -30.79
C GLY A 217 20.00 -9.16 -29.90
N ALA A 218 19.16 -9.66 -28.99
CA ALA A 218 18.37 -8.86 -28.08
C ALA A 218 19.15 -8.47 -26.81
N ALA A 219 18.96 -7.24 -26.35
CA ALA A 219 19.57 -6.72 -25.14
C ALA A 219 18.92 -7.23 -23.85
N GLY A 220 19.69 -7.24 -22.76
CA GLY A 220 19.24 -7.58 -21.41
C GLY A 220 18.50 -8.93 -21.32
N CYS A 221 17.35 -8.94 -20.66
CA CYS A 221 16.51 -10.16 -20.51
C CYS A 221 16.14 -10.83 -21.83
N GLY A 222 16.05 -10.08 -22.94
CA GLY A 222 15.80 -10.66 -24.26
C GLY A 222 16.91 -11.61 -24.69
N GLY A 223 18.17 -11.26 -24.42
CA GLY A 223 19.31 -12.12 -24.75
C GLY A 223 19.37 -13.39 -23.88
N ILE A 224 18.95 -13.31 -22.62
CA ILE A 224 18.81 -14.49 -21.74
C ILE A 224 17.76 -15.45 -22.30
N LEU A 225 16.62 -14.94 -22.78
CA LEU A 225 15.58 -15.75 -23.41
C LEU A 225 16.10 -16.44 -24.69
N GLU A 226 16.84 -15.74 -25.56
CA GLU A 226 17.49 -16.37 -26.73
C GLU A 226 18.46 -17.49 -26.31
N ALA A 227 19.21 -17.31 -25.22
CA ALA A 227 20.13 -18.31 -24.71
C ALA A 227 19.42 -19.55 -24.17
N PHE A 228 18.25 -19.39 -23.54
CA PHE A 228 17.42 -20.52 -23.09
C PHE A 228 16.98 -21.38 -24.27
N GLU A 229 16.64 -20.75 -25.40
CA GLU A 229 16.31 -21.43 -26.65
C GLU A 229 17.55 -22.14 -27.25
N GLN A 230 18.66 -21.43 -27.39
CA GLN A 230 19.88 -21.95 -28.02
C GLN A 230 20.49 -23.14 -27.29
N PHE A 231 20.59 -23.07 -25.97
CA PHE A 231 21.17 -24.14 -25.16
C PHE A 231 20.16 -25.25 -24.82
N GLY A 232 18.91 -25.12 -25.29
CA GLY A 232 17.88 -26.14 -25.14
C GLY A 232 17.44 -26.36 -23.69
N PHE A 233 17.50 -25.33 -22.84
CA PHE A 233 17.14 -25.45 -21.43
C PHE A 233 15.65 -25.69 -21.22
N LEU A 234 14.78 -25.18 -22.10
CA LEU A 234 13.32 -25.36 -22.03
C LEU A 234 12.64 -25.79 -23.35
N GLY A 235 13.36 -25.78 -24.48
CA GLY A 235 12.82 -26.09 -25.81
C GLY A 235 11.78 -25.06 -26.30
N HIS A 236 11.64 -24.91 -27.62
CA HIS A 236 10.79 -23.86 -28.23
C HIS A 236 9.33 -23.92 -27.75
N ALA A 237 8.81 -25.13 -27.51
CA ALA A 237 7.44 -25.37 -27.04
C ALA A 237 7.23 -25.11 -25.54
N GLY A 238 8.29 -25.14 -24.71
CA GLY A 238 8.19 -24.86 -23.27
C GLY A 238 8.15 -23.36 -22.98
N ILE A 239 8.93 -22.57 -23.74
CA ILE A 239 8.92 -21.11 -23.63
C ILE A 239 7.62 -20.53 -24.22
N GLU A 240 7.18 -20.98 -25.40
CA GLU A 240 5.94 -20.49 -26.02
C GLU A 240 4.65 -20.92 -25.29
N ALA A 241 4.63 -22.07 -24.61
CA ALA A 241 3.46 -22.54 -23.84
C ALA A 241 3.27 -21.79 -22.50
N GLU A 242 4.34 -21.18 -21.99
CA GLU A 242 4.35 -20.41 -20.73
C GLU A 242 4.34 -18.89 -20.96
N ILE A 243 4.42 -18.44 -22.23
CA ILE A 243 3.93 -17.10 -22.60
C ILE A 243 2.42 -17.16 -22.34
N PRO A 244 1.86 -16.40 -21.39
CA PRO A 244 0.41 -16.34 -21.27
C PRO A 244 -0.11 -15.94 -22.65
N ASP A 245 -1.04 -16.71 -23.22
CA ASP A 245 -1.88 -16.24 -24.32
C ASP A 245 -2.20 -14.79 -23.99
N ALA A 246 -1.72 -13.83 -24.78
CA ALA A 246 -1.77 -12.41 -24.44
C ALA A 246 -3.16 -12.15 -23.87
N MET A 247 -3.25 -11.94 -22.54
CA MET A 247 -4.54 -12.08 -21.84
C MET A 247 -5.53 -11.24 -22.62
N ASN A 248 -6.50 -11.89 -23.28
CA ASN A 248 -7.36 -11.18 -24.23
C ASN A 248 -7.92 -10.00 -23.48
N SER A 249 -7.58 -8.79 -23.94
CA SER A 249 -7.94 -7.57 -23.23
C SER A 249 -9.45 -7.59 -23.00
N GLY A 250 -9.85 -7.30 -21.77
CA GLY A 250 -11.26 -7.17 -21.43
C GLY A 250 -11.91 -5.99 -22.14
N LYS A 251 -13.14 -5.65 -21.74
CA LYS A 251 -13.93 -4.61 -22.42
C LYS A 251 -14.14 -3.36 -21.59
N SER A 252 -13.58 -3.32 -20.38
CA SER A 252 -13.85 -2.25 -19.42
C SER A 252 -12.74 -1.20 -19.42
N ASP A 253 -13.08 0.04 -19.76
CA ASP A 253 -12.14 1.18 -19.70
C ASP A 253 -11.83 1.60 -18.26
N LEU A 254 -12.77 1.31 -17.34
CA LEU A 254 -12.63 1.51 -15.91
C LEU A 254 -13.00 0.21 -15.17
N VAL A 255 -12.06 -0.28 -14.37
CA VAL A 255 -12.27 -1.44 -13.48
C VAL A 255 -12.14 -0.96 -12.04
N ILE A 256 -13.23 -1.04 -11.28
CA ILE A 256 -13.21 -0.83 -9.82
C ILE A 256 -12.84 -2.15 -9.16
N VAL A 257 -11.81 -2.17 -8.32
CA VAL A 257 -11.41 -3.34 -7.54
C VAL A 257 -11.63 -3.03 -6.06
N TYR A 258 -12.63 -3.66 -5.47
CA TYR A 258 -12.99 -3.44 -4.07
C TYR A 258 -13.40 -4.75 -3.40
N HIS A 259 -13.02 -4.94 -2.15
CA HIS A 259 -13.33 -6.17 -1.42
C HIS A 259 -14.83 -6.38 -1.15
N ARG A 260 -15.72 -5.46 -1.54
CA ARG A 260 -17.18 -5.59 -1.40
C ARG A 260 -17.87 -5.44 -2.74
N LEU A 261 -18.90 -6.25 -2.94
CA LEU A 261 -19.81 -6.12 -4.07
C LEU A 261 -20.58 -4.79 -4.01
N PRO A 262 -21.10 -4.31 -5.16
CA PRO A 262 -21.92 -3.11 -5.23
C PRO A 262 -23.35 -3.33 -4.69
N TYR A 263 -23.65 -4.53 -4.21
CA TYR A 263 -24.91 -4.96 -3.62
C TYR A 263 -24.63 -5.98 -2.51
N GLU A 264 -25.64 -6.29 -1.70
CA GLU A 264 -25.57 -7.34 -0.68
C GLU A 264 -26.07 -8.68 -1.23
N GLU A 265 -25.36 -9.76 -0.92
CA GLU A 265 -25.82 -11.13 -1.13
C GLU A 265 -26.31 -11.70 0.21
N VAL A 266 -27.57 -12.15 0.27
CA VAL A 266 -28.19 -12.72 1.47
C VAL A 266 -28.79 -14.06 1.11
N VAL A 267 -28.57 -15.08 1.94
CA VAL A 267 -29.23 -16.39 1.78
C VAL A 267 -30.58 -16.36 2.51
N GLU A 268 -31.68 -16.49 1.76
CA GLU A 268 -33.03 -16.63 2.30
C GLU A 268 -33.67 -17.88 1.71
N ASP A 269 -34.27 -18.71 2.58
CA ASP A 269 -34.89 -19.99 2.20
C ASP A 269 -33.98 -20.89 1.34
N GLY A 270 -32.67 -20.88 1.63
CA GLY A 270 -31.65 -21.65 0.91
C GLY A 270 -31.27 -21.09 -0.46
N LYS A 271 -31.73 -19.88 -0.82
CA LYS A 271 -31.41 -19.22 -2.09
C LYS A 271 -30.63 -17.93 -1.86
N LEU A 272 -29.65 -17.69 -2.72
CA LEU A 272 -28.88 -16.44 -2.73
C LEU A 272 -29.72 -15.33 -3.39
N ILE A 273 -30.07 -14.30 -2.61
CA ILE A 273 -30.82 -13.13 -3.05
C ILE A 273 -29.90 -11.91 -3.01
N ARG A 274 -29.99 -11.07 -4.04
CA ARG A 274 -29.27 -9.80 -4.12
C ARG A 274 -30.17 -8.65 -3.69
N ARG A 275 -29.63 -7.74 -2.86
CA ARG A 275 -30.35 -6.56 -2.38
C ARG A 275 -29.48 -5.32 -2.47
N ARG A 276 -30.12 -4.16 -2.54
CA ARG A 276 -29.38 -2.89 -2.42
C ARG A 276 -28.63 -2.87 -1.08
N PRO A 277 -27.40 -2.33 -1.04
CA PRO A 277 -26.65 -2.22 0.21
C PRO A 277 -27.46 -1.48 1.28
N ARG A 278 -27.48 -2.01 2.51
CA ARG A 278 -28.16 -1.36 3.65
C ARG A 278 -27.43 -0.11 4.14
N SER A 279 -26.18 0.10 3.72
CA SER A 279 -25.45 1.36 3.94
C SER A 279 -25.35 2.15 2.64
N PRO A 280 -26.32 3.05 2.36
CA PRO A 280 -26.20 4.01 1.26
C PRO A 280 -25.17 5.12 1.51
N ASN A 281 -24.58 5.23 2.70
CA ASN A 281 -23.43 6.11 2.94
C ASN A 281 -22.19 5.31 2.64
N GLY A 282 -21.37 5.85 1.76
CA GLY A 282 -20.04 5.35 1.56
C GLY A 282 -19.63 5.40 0.10
N ILE A 283 -18.43 4.91 -0.08
CA ILE A 283 -17.68 4.91 -1.33
C ILE A 283 -18.44 4.18 -2.45
N ILE A 284 -19.27 3.17 -2.13
CA ILE A 284 -19.93 2.31 -3.15
C ILE A 284 -20.86 3.11 -4.10
N PRO A 285 -21.90 3.82 -3.63
CA PRO A 285 -22.74 4.66 -4.50
C PRO A 285 -21.97 5.62 -5.40
N THR A 286 -20.88 6.20 -4.88
CA THR A 286 -20.04 7.14 -5.64
C THR A 286 -19.27 6.46 -6.73
N LEU A 287 -18.64 5.33 -6.41
CA LEU A 287 -17.93 4.52 -7.41
C LEU A 287 -18.89 4.03 -8.49
N LEU A 288 -20.13 3.70 -8.12
CA LEU A 288 -21.18 3.36 -9.08
C LEU A 288 -21.55 4.53 -10.00
N SER A 289 -21.51 5.78 -9.52
CA SER A 289 -21.86 6.96 -10.32
C SER A 289 -20.96 7.18 -11.54
N PHE A 290 -19.73 6.66 -11.54
CA PHE A 290 -18.82 6.70 -12.70
C PHE A 290 -19.28 5.85 -13.88
N PHE A 291 -20.32 5.04 -13.70
CA PHE A 291 -20.91 4.21 -14.75
C PHE A 291 -22.31 4.70 -15.17
N ALA A 292 -22.81 5.79 -14.57
CA ALA A 292 -24.15 6.31 -14.82
C ALA A 292 -24.32 6.92 -16.22
N ASP A 293 -23.23 7.30 -16.88
CA ASP A 293 -23.18 7.81 -18.25
C ASP A 293 -23.15 6.71 -19.32
N GLY A 294 -23.24 5.44 -18.91
CA GLY A 294 -23.20 4.29 -19.81
C GLY A 294 -21.78 3.89 -20.24
N LYS A 295 -20.74 4.32 -19.52
CA LYS A 295 -19.36 3.82 -19.67
C LYS A 295 -19.31 2.31 -19.40
N ALA A 296 -18.57 1.58 -20.24
CA ALA A 296 -18.33 0.16 -20.02
C ALA A 296 -17.40 -0.04 -18.81
N GLY A 297 -17.83 -0.88 -17.87
CA GLY A 297 -17.18 -0.99 -16.58
C GLY A 297 -17.28 -2.36 -15.96
N SER A 298 -16.30 -2.67 -15.11
CA SER A 298 -16.34 -3.89 -14.30
C SER A 298 -16.07 -3.57 -12.84
N TRP A 299 -16.81 -4.24 -11.97
CA TRP A 299 -16.66 -4.18 -10.51
C TRP A 299 -16.14 -5.52 -10.00
N VAL A 300 -14.87 -5.57 -9.64
CA VAL A 300 -14.20 -6.76 -9.13
C VAL A 300 -14.34 -6.81 -7.61
N ALA A 301 -14.98 -7.86 -7.10
CA ALA A 301 -15.19 -8.10 -5.68
C ALA A 301 -15.28 -9.60 -5.37
N TRP A 302 -15.02 -10.01 -4.12
CA TRP A 302 -15.13 -11.42 -3.74
C TRP A 302 -16.57 -11.84 -3.41
N SER A 303 -16.84 -13.13 -3.63
CA SER A 303 -18.01 -13.85 -3.10
C SER A 303 -17.58 -15.23 -2.62
N ILE A 304 -18.30 -15.77 -1.64
CA ILE A 304 -18.10 -17.16 -1.21
C ILE A 304 -18.56 -18.07 -2.34
N ASP A 305 -17.68 -18.95 -2.79
CA ASP A 305 -18.03 -20.10 -3.61
C ASP A 305 -18.48 -21.23 -2.70
N ASP A 306 -19.80 -21.40 -2.60
CA ASP A 306 -20.44 -22.43 -1.80
C ASP A 306 -21.17 -23.41 -2.73
N PRO A 307 -20.67 -24.64 -2.90
CA PRO A 307 -21.31 -25.64 -3.75
C PRO A 307 -22.76 -25.95 -3.35
N GLU A 308 -23.14 -25.73 -2.09
CA GLU A 308 -24.52 -25.90 -1.61
C GLU A 308 -25.49 -24.85 -2.20
N LEU A 309 -24.98 -23.69 -2.65
CA LEU A 309 -25.76 -22.61 -3.25
C LEU A 309 -25.81 -22.67 -4.79
N GLY A 310 -25.22 -23.70 -5.40
CA GLY A 310 -25.18 -23.92 -6.84
C GLY A 310 -23.85 -23.50 -7.50
N PRO A 311 -23.75 -23.55 -8.84
CA PRO A 311 -22.52 -23.21 -9.54
C PRO A 311 -22.16 -21.73 -9.37
N PHE A 312 -20.88 -21.44 -9.17
CA PHE A 312 -20.39 -20.08 -9.02
C PHE A 312 -20.69 -19.23 -10.25
N GLN A 313 -21.47 -18.17 -10.07
CA GLN A 313 -21.70 -17.18 -11.11
C GLN A 313 -20.57 -16.16 -11.09
N THR A 314 -19.68 -16.23 -12.08
CA THR A 314 -18.58 -15.27 -12.22
C THR A 314 -19.08 -13.86 -12.50
N TYR A 315 -20.07 -13.72 -13.37
CA TYR A 315 -20.61 -12.42 -13.77
C TYR A 315 -22.03 -12.23 -13.29
N THR A 316 -22.33 -11.01 -12.88
CA THR A 316 -23.60 -10.65 -12.26
C THR A 316 -23.97 -9.22 -12.61
N GLU A 317 -25.26 -8.98 -12.85
CA GLU A 317 -25.78 -7.67 -13.21
C GLU A 317 -25.80 -6.70 -12.02
N VAL A 318 -25.58 -5.41 -12.29
CA VAL A 318 -25.58 -4.33 -11.30
C VAL A 318 -26.58 -3.24 -11.73
N ASP A 319 -27.78 -3.23 -11.14
CA ASP A 319 -28.87 -2.26 -11.43
C ASP A 319 -28.88 -1.77 -12.90
N THR A 320 -29.18 -2.69 -13.82
CA THR A 320 -29.11 -2.47 -15.29
C THR A 320 -29.97 -1.32 -15.79
N SER A 321 -30.94 -0.87 -14.98
CA SER A 321 -31.74 0.32 -15.27
C SER A 321 -30.94 1.63 -15.14
N ARG A 322 -29.84 1.62 -14.39
CA ARG A 322 -28.98 2.78 -14.12
C ARG A 322 -27.57 2.62 -14.69
N TYR A 323 -27.05 1.39 -14.72
CA TYR A 323 -25.67 1.09 -15.11
C TYR A 323 -25.66 0.01 -16.20
N GLU A 324 -26.17 0.36 -17.39
CA GLU A 324 -26.42 -0.58 -18.50
C GLU A 324 -25.21 -1.44 -18.86
N LYS A 325 -24.00 -0.88 -18.81
CA LYS A 325 -22.75 -1.53 -19.22
C LYS A 325 -21.82 -1.90 -18.05
N LEU A 326 -22.34 -1.90 -16.82
CA LEU A 326 -21.58 -2.31 -15.64
C LEU A 326 -21.86 -3.78 -15.29
N VAL A 327 -20.80 -4.55 -15.11
CA VAL A 327 -20.87 -5.93 -14.61
C VAL A 327 -20.17 -6.05 -13.26
N ALA A 328 -20.72 -6.85 -12.36
CA ALA A 328 -19.99 -7.31 -11.17
C ALA A 328 -19.29 -8.62 -11.51
N ALA A 329 -17.96 -8.59 -11.43
CA ALA A 329 -17.03 -9.64 -11.76
C ALA A 329 -16.51 -10.27 -10.46
N ARG A 330 -17.06 -11.43 -10.11
CA ARG A 330 -16.91 -12.05 -8.80
C ARG A 330 -15.64 -12.89 -8.72
N VAL A 331 -14.87 -12.70 -7.65
CA VAL A 331 -13.70 -13.51 -7.29
C VAL A 331 -14.16 -14.63 -6.34
N PRO A 332 -14.05 -15.91 -6.75
CA PRO A 332 -14.46 -17.04 -5.91
C PRO A 332 -13.47 -17.24 -4.76
N LEU A 333 -13.97 -17.21 -3.53
CA LEU A 333 -13.21 -17.51 -2.32
C LEU A 333 -13.91 -18.61 -1.51
N SER A 334 -13.14 -19.47 -0.85
CA SER A 334 -13.72 -20.43 0.10
C SER A 334 -14.15 -19.71 1.40
N LYS A 335 -14.96 -20.36 2.22
CA LYS A 335 -15.31 -19.86 3.57
C LYS A 335 -14.06 -19.64 4.44
N GLU A 336 -13.07 -20.51 4.28
CA GLU A 336 -11.78 -20.43 4.98
C GLU A 336 -10.91 -19.27 4.47
N ASP A 337 -10.84 -19.07 3.15
CA ASP A 337 -10.13 -17.92 2.56
C ASP A 337 -10.69 -16.62 3.15
N VAL A 338 -12.03 -16.45 3.20
CA VAL A 338 -12.67 -15.25 3.76
C VAL A 338 -12.43 -15.08 5.27
N GLU A 339 -12.48 -16.17 6.04
CA GLU A 339 -12.20 -16.16 7.47
C GLU A 339 -10.77 -15.66 7.76
N ILE A 340 -9.78 -16.20 7.04
CA ILE A 340 -8.36 -15.84 7.21
C ILE A 340 -8.09 -14.45 6.64
N PHE A 341 -8.37 -14.21 5.35
CA PHE A 341 -8.05 -12.96 4.65
C PHE A 341 -8.72 -11.74 5.30
N TYR A 342 -10.04 -11.79 5.50
CA TYR A 342 -10.83 -10.61 5.86
C TYR A 342 -11.07 -10.48 7.36
N LYS A 343 -11.45 -11.56 8.04
CA LYS A 343 -11.88 -11.46 9.45
C LYS A 343 -10.73 -11.54 10.44
N ARG A 344 -9.69 -12.33 10.13
CA ARG A 344 -8.51 -12.48 10.98
C ARG A 344 -7.38 -11.59 10.51
N PHE A 345 -6.67 -11.96 9.44
CA PHE A 345 -5.44 -11.30 9.02
C PHE A 345 -5.59 -9.78 8.85
N SER A 346 -6.56 -9.33 8.07
CA SER A 346 -6.83 -7.90 7.88
C SER A 346 -7.18 -7.15 9.18
N LYS A 347 -7.80 -7.80 10.17
CA LYS A 347 -8.29 -7.16 11.40
C LYS A 347 -7.40 -7.36 12.63
N GLU A 348 -6.59 -8.39 12.64
CA GLU A 348 -5.67 -8.74 13.72
C GLU A 348 -4.25 -8.29 13.38
N ALA A 349 -3.84 -8.23 12.11
CA ALA A 349 -2.51 -7.74 11.72
C ALA A 349 -2.54 -6.26 11.29
N PHE A 350 -3.33 -5.95 10.26
CA PHE A 350 -3.28 -4.64 9.62
C PHE A 350 -4.08 -3.58 10.36
N TRP A 351 -5.34 -3.86 10.73
CA TRP A 351 -6.20 -2.87 11.38
C TRP A 351 -5.59 -2.22 12.64
N PRO A 352 -5.00 -2.97 13.59
CA PRO A 352 -4.40 -2.36 14.77
C PRO A 352 -3.16 -1.52 14.41
N THR A 353 -2.28 -2.05 13.57
CA THR A 353 -1.06 -1.38 13.11
C THR A 353 -1.38 -0.07 12.37
N LEU A 354 -2.32 -0.10 11.43
CA LEU A 354 -2.79 1.07 10.68
C LEU A 354 -3.34 2.17 11.59
N HIS A 355 -3.92 1.81 12.73
CA HIS A 355 -4.45 2.79 13.69
C HIS A 355 -3.50 3.06 14.87
N THR A 356 -2.20 2.72 14.73
CA THR A 356 -1.14 2.98 15.72
C THR A 356 -1.24 2.18 17.03
N PHE A 357 -1.95 1.04 17.01
CA PHE A 357 -2.07 0.07 18.12
C PHE A 357 -1.30 -1.22 17.78
N TRP A 358 -0.03 -1.10 17.40
CA TRP A 358 0.80 -2.21 16.94
C TRP A 358 0.98 -3.29 18.02
N GLU A 359 0.87 -2.94 19.30
CA GLU A 359 0.92 -3.88 20.43
C GLU A 359 -0.24 -4.89 20.44
N ARG A 360 -1.32 -4.59 19.72
CA ARG A 360 -2.48 -5.47 19.53
C ARG A 360 -2.38 -6.30 18.25
N ALA A 361 -1.35 -6.10 17.43
CA ALA A 361 -1.22 -6.77 16.16
C ALA A 361 -0.72 -8.20 16.32
N THR A 362 -1.29 -9.14 15.56
CA THR A 362 -0.84 -10.54 15.48
C THR A 362 -0.41 -10.85 14.05
N PHE A 363 0.85 -11.26 13.87
CA PHE A 363 1.41 -11.62 12.56
C PHE A 363 1.58 -13.13 12.45
N ARG A 364 1.11 -13.71 11.33
CA ARG A 364 1.27 -15.13 11.02
C ARG A 364 1.56 -15.33 9.54
N ASP A 365 2.61 -16.09 9.23
CA ASP A 365 3.05 -16.33 7.85
C ASP A 365 2.04 -17.15 7.05
N ASP A 366 1.37 -18.14 7.67
CA ASP A 366 0.33 -18.93 7.03
C ASP A 366 -0.86 -18.08 6.58
N HIS A 367 -1.24 -17.08 7.37
CA HIS A 367 -2.28 -16.12 7.00
C HIS A 367 -1.83 -15.16 5.89
N TRP A 368 -0.56 -14.76 5.88
CA TRP A 368 0.00 -13.95 4.80
C TRP A 368 -0.04 -14.67 3.45
N GLN A 369 0.26 -15.97 3.42
CA GLN A 369 0.15 -16.76 2.18
C GLN A 369 -1.29 -16.77 1.62
N VAL A 370 -2.29 -16.87 2.50
CA VAL A 370 -3.70 -16.73 2.07
C VAL A 370 -3.99 -15.32 1.56
N PHE A 371 -3.44 -14.28 2.20
CA PHE A 371 -3.58 -12.90 1.74
C PHE A 371 -3.00 -12.70 0.33
N LEU A 372 -1.80 -13.22 0.06
CA LEU A 372 -1.17 -13.20 -1.27
C LEU A 372 -2.02 -13.94 -2.30
N LYS A 373 -2.45 -15.17 -1.98
CA LYS A 373 -3.33 -15.98 -2.85
C LYS A 373 -4.62 -15.23 -3.21
N VAL A 374 -5.28 -14.61 -2.24
CA VAL A 374 -6.50 -13.83 -2.49
C VAL A 374 -6.20 -12.61 -3.37
N ASN A 375 -5.15 -11.84 -3.05
CA ASN A 375 -4.77 -10.66 -3.85
C ASN A 375 -4.41 -11.02 -5.29
N ARG A 376 -3.74 -12.15 -5.52
CA ARG A 376 -3.45 -12.66 -6.88
C ARG A 376 -4.72 -12.94 -7.66
N ARG A 377 -5.70 -13.62 -7.04
CA ARG A 377 -7.03 -13.85 -7.68
C ARG A 377 -7.76 -12.55 -8.03
N PHE A 378 -7.64 -11.53 -7.19
CA PHE A 378 -8.18 -10.20 -7.48
C PHE A 378 -7.48 -9.55 -8.68
N ALA A 379 -6.15 -9.64 -8.76
CA ALA A 379 -5.36 -9.12 -9.87
C ALA A 379 -5.67 -9.85 -11.19
N GLU A 380 -5.72 -11.18 -11.19
CA GLU A 380 -6.09 -12.02 -12.35
C GLU A 380 -7.49 -11.67 -12.88
N ARG A 381 -8.45 -11.48 -11.96
CA ARG A 381 -9.78 -11.03 -12.34
C ARG A 381 -9.71 -9.63 -12.94
N ALA A 382 -9.10 -8.66 -12.28
CA ALA A 382 -8.97 -7.30 -12.81
C ALA A 382 -8.28 -7.26 -14.19
N ALA A 383 -7.25 -8.08 -14.40
CA ALA A 383 -6.55 -8.22 -15.67
C ALA A 383 -7.46 -8.74 -16.79
N THR A 384 -8.35 -9.69 -16.49
CA THR A 384 -9.34 -10.24 -17.43
C THR A 384 -10.41 -9.22 -17.81
N GLU A 385 -10.79 -8.34 -16.87
CA GLU A 385 -11.87 -7.35 -17.09
C GLU A 385 -11.39 -6.09 -17.84
N ALA A 386 -10.14 -5.68 -17.59
CA ALA A 386 -9.57 -4.43 -18.07
C ALA A 386 -9.34 -4.44 -19.59
N ALA A 387 -9.84 -3.43 -20.29
CA ALA A 387 -9.47 -3.16 -21.68
C ALA A 387 -7.99 -2.73 -21.80
N GLU A 388 -7.47 -2.69 -23.02
CA GLU A 388 -6.14 -2.16 -23.29
C GLU A 388 -6.01 -0.71 -22.78
N ASN A 389 -4.92 -0.41 -22.08
CA ASN A 389 -4.64 0.89 -21.48
C ASN A 389 -5.70 1.38 -20.49
N ALA A 390 -6.56 0.50 -19.95
CA ALA A 390 -7.65 0.88 -19.03
C ALA A 390 -7.14 1.46 -17.70
N VAL A 391 -8.05 2.08 -16.95
CA VAL A 391 -7.83 2.47 -15.56
C VAL A 391 -8.34 1.37 -14.63
N VAL A 392 -7.46 0.85 -13.77
CA VAL A 392 -7.84 -0.06 -12.69
C VAL A 392 -7.70 0.67 -11.36
N TRP A 393 -8.83 0.92 -10.70
CA TRP A 393 -8.91 1.67 -9.45
C TRP A 393 -9.15 0.73 -8.27
N ILE A 394 -8.12 0.53 -7.46
CA ILE A 394 -8.06 -0.40 -6.33
C ILE A 394 -8.33 0.35 -5.02
N HIS A 395 -9.10 -0.26 -4.13
CA HIS A 395 -9.53 0.36 -2.88
C HIS A 395 -9.18 -0.44 -1.63
N ASP A 396 -8.46 0.26 -0.74
CA ASP A 396 -8.16 -0.07 0.67
C ASP A 396 -7.14 -1.20 0.93
N TYR A 397 -6.65 -1.25 2.16
CA TYR A 397 -5.56 -2.12 2.64
C TYR A 397 -5.78 -3.62 2.44
N ASN A 398 -7.01 -4.08 2.25
CA ASN A 398 -7.29 -5.49 1.95
C ASN A 398 -6.67 -5.94 0.62
N LEU A 399 -6.33 -5.00 -0.26
CA LEU A 399 -5.87 -5.26 -1.63
C LEU A 399 -4.46 -4.70 -1.91
N TRP A 400 -3.62 -4.57 -0.87
CA TRP A 400 -2.27 -4.00 -0.98
C TRP A 400 -1.35 -4.72 -1.96
N MET A 401 -1.57 -6.01 -2.22
CA MET A 401 -0.71 -6.79 -3.13
C MET A 401 -1.28 -6.90 -4.55
N VAL A 402 -2.51 -6.42 -4.80
CA VAL A 402 -3.08 -6.38 -6.15
C VAL A 402 -2.23 -5.58 -7.14
N PRO A 403 -1.69 -4.38 -6.81
CA PRO A 403 -0.89 -3.60 -7.76
C PRO A 403 0.32 -4.35 -8.33
N ALA A 404 1.07 -5.08 -7.49
CA ALA A 404 2.20 -5.90 -7.93
C ALA A 404 1.80 -6.95 -8.97
N PHE A 405 0.86 -7.83 -8.58
CA PHE A 405 0.39 -8.91 -9.45
C PHE A 405 -0.29 -8.38 -10.71
N LEU A 406 -1.04 -7.28 -10.61
CA LEU A 406 -1.68 -6.68 -11.78
C LEU A 406 -0.64 -6.06 -12.72
N ARG A 407 0.42 -5.44 -12.20
CA ARG A 407 1.48 -4.87 -13.03
C ARG A 407 2.22 -5.93 -13.82
N GLU A 408 2.48 -7.08 -13.20
CA GLU A 408 3.05 -8.28 -13.83
C GLU A 408 2.18 -8.77 -14.99
N LEU A 409 0.86 -8.84 -14.79
CA LEU A 409 -0.09 -9.33 -15.79
C LEU A 409 -0.40 -8.31 -16.89
N ARG A 410 -0.44 -7.02 -16.54
CA ARG A 410 -0.95 -5.92 -17.38
C ARG A 410 -0.07 -4.67 -17.23
N PRO A 411 1.12 -4.64 -17.86
CA PRO A 411 1.99 -3.46 -17.81
C PRO A 411 1.36 -2.21 -18.45
N ASP A 412 0.42 -2.40 -19.40
CA ASP A 412 -0.27 -1.34 -20.13
C ASP A 412 -1.22 -0.51 -19.25
N VAL A 413 -1.94 -1.14 -18.31
CA VAL A 413 -2.99 -0.45 -17.54
C VAL A 413 -2.45 0.65 -16.63
N THR A 414 -3.30 1.64 -16.36
CA THR A 414 -3.05 2.65 -15.32
C THR A 414 -3.63 2.15 -14.00
N ILE A 415 -2.77 1.95 -13.00
CA ILE A 415 -3.15 1.43 -11.69
C ILE A 415 -3.29 2.61 -10.72
N ALA A 416 -4.51 2.86 -10.25
CA ALA A 416 -4.78 3.84 -9.21
C ALA A 416 -5.14 3.12 -7.90
N PHE A 417 -4.64 3.61 -6.77
CA PHE A 417 -4.94 3.05 -5.46
C PHE A 417 -5.51 4.13 -4.54
N PHE A 418 -6.53 3.80 -3.77
CA PHE A 418 -7.07 4.69 -2.74
C PHE A 418 -7.08 4.02 -1.37
N HIS A 419 -6.39 4.63 -0.40
CA HIS A 419 -6.29 4.15 0.97
C HIS A 419 -7.34 4.83 1.87
N HIS A 420 -8.36 4.07 2.32
CA HIS A 420 -9.48 4.63 3.10
C HIS A 420 -9.25 4.61 4.62
N THR A 421 -8.31 3.79 5.08
CA THR A 421 -7.90 3.75 6.49
C THR A 421 -6.76 4.73 6.76
N TYR A 422 -6.48 5.01 8.03
CA TYR A 422 -5.31 5.84 8.38
C TYR A 422 -4.03 5.14 7.91
N PHE A 423 -3.10 5.89 7.31
CA PHE A 423 -1.77 5.39 6.96
C PHE A 423 -0.75 5.87 8.01
N PRO A 424 -0.14 4.97 8.81
CA PRO A 424 0.66 5.35 9.98
C PRO A 424 2.07 5.80 9.59
N SER A 425 2.78 6.43 10.54
CA SER A 425 4.19 6.83 10.35
C SER A 425 5.11 5.61 10.16
N ALA A 426 6.31 5.86 9.65
CA ALA A 426 7.34 4.85 9.45
C ALA A 426 7.62 4.00 10.71
N ASP A 427 7.72 4.63 11.89
CA ASP A 427 7.99 3.93 13.15
C ASP A 427 6.95 2.83 13.47
N VAL A 428 5.69 3.05 13.08
CA VAL A 428 4.60 2.10 13.33
C VAL A 428 4.46 1.13 12.16
N PHE A 429 4.52 1.61 10.92
CA PHE A 429 4.36 0.75 9.74
C PHE A 429 5.48 -0.29 9.66
N ASN A 430 6.71 0.08 10.05
CA ASN A 430 7.87 -0.79 9.98
C ASN A 430 7.83 -1.99 10.94
N VAL A 431 6.86 -2.04 11.85
CA VAL A 431 6.57 -3.23 12.67
C VAL A 431 6.01 -4.38 11.81
N LEU A 432 5.40 -4.08 10.65
CA LEU A 432 4.90 -5.11 9.74
C LEU A 432 6.05 -5.98 9.20
N PRO A 433 5.95 -7.32 9.30
CA PRO A 433 6.96 -8.22 8.74
C PRO A 433 7.12 -8.01 7.22
N TRP A 434 6.00 -7.97 6.49
CA TRP A 434 5.95 -7.88 5.02
C TRP A 434 5.92 -6.44 4.49
N ARG A 435 6.49 -5.49 5.24
CA ARG A 435 6.47 -4.06 4.90
C ARG A 435 7.11 -3.79 3.53
N ARG A 436 8.17 -4.54 3.18
CA ARG A 436 8.94 -4.33 1.94
C ARG A 436 8.08 -4.72 0.74
N GLU A 437 7.44 -5.87 0.81
CA GLU A 437 6.55 -6.43 -0.22
C GLU A 437 5.31 -5.56 -0.43
N ILE A 438 4.69 -5.11 0.66
CA ILE A 438 3.50 -4.22 0.62
C ILE A 438 3.85 -2.91 -0.08
N ILE A 439 4.96 -2.29 0.31
CA ILE A 439 5.38 -1.00 -0.26
C ILE A 439 5.86 -1.16 -1.69
N GLY A 440 6.64 -2.20 -1.98
CA GLY A 440 7.03 -2.56 -3.34
C GLY A 440 5.83 -2.73 -4.25
N SER A 441 4.75 -3.37 -3.78
CA SER A 441 3.49 -3.46 -4.51
C SER A 441 2.83 -2.10 -4.71
N LEU A 442 2.64 -1.30 -3.66
CA LEU A 442 2.03 0.03 -3.79
C LEU A 442 2.81 0.97 -4.73
N LEU A 443 4.13 0.82 -4.81
CA LEU A 443 4.97 1.57 -5.76
C LEU A 443 4.78 1.14 -7.23
N GLN A 444 4.06 0.05 -7.51
CA GLN A 444 3.62 -0.31 -8.87
C GLN A 444 2.40 0.47 -9.34
N CYS A 445 1.79 1.30 -8.48
CA CYS A 445 0.73 2.22 -8.85
C CYS A 445 1.26 3.41 -9.69
N ASP A 446 0.37 3.98 -10.50
CA ASP A 446 0.59 5.24 -11.21
C ASP A 446 0.10 6.44 -10.37
N HIS A 447 -0.91 6.22 -9.52
CA HIS A 447 -1.41 7.21 -8.57
C HIS A 447 -1.90 6.57 -7.26
N ILE A 448 -1.55 7.17 -6.11
CA ILE A 448 -1.97 6.71 -4.78
C ILE A 448 -2.65 7.88 -4.04
N GLY A 449 -3.91 7.68 -3.67
CA GLY A 449 -4.72 8.63 -2.91
C GLY A 449 -4.88 8.24 -1.44
N PHE A 450 -4.90 9.26 -0.59
CA PHE A 450 -5.16 9.19 0.84
C PHE A 450 -6.27 10.16 1.23
N HIS A 451 -6.75 10.11 2.47
CA HIS A 451 -7.73 11.10 2.93
C HIS A 451 -7.11 12.45 3.27
N ILE A 452 -5.91 12.49 3.84
CA ILE A 452 -5.31 13.75 4.30
C ILE A 452 -3.83 13.85 3.92
N PRO A 453 -3.27 15.08 3.82
CA PRO A 453 -1.86 15.29 3.46
C PRO A 453 -0.87 14.50 4.34
N LYS A 454 -1.13 14.43 5.65
CA LYS A 454 -0.26 13.71 6.59
C LYS A 454 -0.10 12.22 6.25
N GLN A 455 -1.13 11.57 5.72
CA GLN A 455 -1.07 10.16 5.33
C GLN A 455 -0.21 9.95 4.08
N ALA A 456 -0.23 10.90 3.14
CA ALA A 456 0.64 10.86 1.96
C ALA A 456 2.12 11.02 2.35
N GLU A 457 2.45 11.96 3.24
CA GLU A 457 3.82 12.09 3.75
C GLU A 457 4.27 10.88 4.56
N ASN A 458 3.39 10.32 5.39
CA ASN A 458 3.71 9.07 6.09
C ASN A 458 4.05 7.93 5.11
N PHE A 459 3.33 7.83 3.98
CA PHE A 459 3.66 6.88 2.92
C PHE A 459 5.03 7.13 2.30
N VAL A 460 5.38 8.39 2.00
CA VAL A 460 6.71 8.74 1.48
C VAL A 460 7.81 8.35 2.46
N ASP A 461 7.62 8.62 3.75
CA ASP A 461 8.60 8.27 4.78
C ASP A 461 8.76 6.75 4.95
N VAL A 462 7.66 5.99 4.88
CA VAL A 462 7.71 4.53 4.85
C VAL A 462 8.44 4.02 3.61
N ALA A 463 8.13 4.59 2.44
CA ALA A 463 8.73 4.17 1.17
C ALA A 463 10.24 4.41 1.13
N ARG A 464 10.74 5.50 1.74
CA ARG A 464 12.18 5.77 1.90
C ARG A 464 12.90 4.69 2.69
N GLY A 465 12.22 4.03 3.63
CA GLY A 465 12.78 2.91 4.39
C GLY A 465 12.86 1.59 3.60
N VAL A 466 12.27 1.53 2.41
CA VAL A 466 12.21 0.32 1.58
C VAL A 466 13.04 0.45 0.30
N THR A 467 13.03 1.64 -0.33
CA THR A 467 13.74 1.89 -1.58
C THR A 467 14.19 3.35 -1.69
N PRO A 468 15.33 3.64 -2.34
CA PRO A 468 15.69 4.99 -2.72
C PRO A 468 14.58 5.63 -3.55
N LEU A 469 14.19 6.84 -3.18
CA LEU A 469 13.19 7.62 -3.90
C LEU A 469 13.53 9.10 -3.87
N GLU A 470 13.05 9.81 -4.88
CA GLU A 470 13.14 11.26 -4.98
C GLU A 470 11.74 11.88 -4.97
N VAL A 471 11.55 12.94 -4.19
CA VAL A 471 10.32 13.75 -4.26
C VAL A 471 10.50 14.80 -5.35
N THR A 472 9.76 14.67 -6.45
CA THR A 472 9.90 15.54 -7.63
C THR A 472 8.90 16.70 -7.63
N GLN A 473 7.79 16.58 -6.89
CA GLN A 473 6.79 17.64 -6.76
C GLN A 473 6.19 17.69 -5.35
N LYS A 474 5.89 18.91 -4.89
CA LYS A 474 5.17 19.21 -3.65
C LYS A 474 4.09 20.26 -3.89
N SER A 475 3.11 20.33 -2.99
CA SER A 475 2.09 21.38 -2.96
C SER A 475 1.78 21.84 -1.53
N GLY A 476 1.35 23.09 -1.38
CA GLY A 476 0.83 23.62 -0.13
C GLY A 476 -0.55 23.06 0.18
N CYS A 477 -0.83 22.80 1.46
CA CYS A 477 -2.09 22.18 1.90
C CYS A 477 -3.22 23.20 2.12
N ALA A 478 -2.87 24.47 2.35
CA ALA A 478 -3.84 25.57 2.46
C ALA A 478 -4.42 25.96 1.07
N PRO A 479 -5.67 26.48 1.00
CA PRO A 479 -6.58 26.76 2.12
C PRO A 479 -7.46 25.56 2.54
N ARG A 480 -7.45 24.44 1.79
CA ARG A 480 -8.35 23.31 2.04
C ARG A 480 -8.13 22.68 3.41
N PHE A 481 -6.87 22.45 3.78
CA PHE A 481 -6.51 21.79 5.02
C PHE A 481 -6.00 22.77 6.08
N LEU A 482 -6.14 22.39 7.36
CA LEU A 482 -5.45 23.02 8.48
C LEU A 482 -3.97 22.68 8.43
N THR A 483 -3.12 23.70 8.53
CA THR A 483 -1.66 23.56 8.46
C THR A 483 -1.02 23.43 9.83
N TYR A 484 -1.46 24.22 10.81
CA TYR A 484 -0.93 24.24 12.18
C TYR A 484 -2.05 24.18 13.22
N GLY A 485 -1.73 23.75 14.45
CA GLY A 485 -2.68 23.71 15.58
C GLY A 485 -3.63 22.51 15.58
N CYS A 486 -3.43 21.54 14.70
CA CYS A 486 -4.15 20.27 14.65
C CYS A 486 -3.11 19.14 14.54
N ALA A 487 -3.26 18.06 15.31
CA ALA A 487 -2.30 16.96 15.32
C ALA A 487 -2.09 16.27 13.96
N VAL A 488 -3.08 16.33 13.07
CA VAL A 488 -2.99 15.79 11.70
C VAL A 488 -2.78 16.87 10.62
N GLY A 489 -2.60 18.12 11.02
CA GLY A 489 -2.34 19.25 10.13
C GLY A 489 -0.95 19.22 9.50
N LEU A 490 -0.82 19.78 8.30
CA LEU A 490 0.45 19.82 7.57
C LEU A 490 0.49 21.04 6.65
N ASP A 491 1.66 21.67 6.49
CA ASP A 491 1.84 22.85 5.65
C ASP A 491 1.99 22.51 4.16
N GLU A 492 2.83 21.52 3.85
CA GLU A 492 3.10 21.03 2.48
C GLU A 492 3.09 19.50 2.42
N MET A 493 2.74 18.95 1.25
CA MET A 493 2.83 17.51 0.98
C MET A 493 3.47 17.23 -0.38
N SER A 494 4.04 16.05 -0.52
CA SER A 494 4.55 15.47 -1.76
C SER A 494 3.39 15.08 -2.65
N THR A 495 3.48 15.42 -3.94
CA THR A 495 2.46 15.12 -4.96
C THR A 495 2.98 14.26 -6.11
N GLU A 496 4.30 14.09 -6.19
CA GLU A 496 4.95 13.15 -7.09
C GLU A 496 6.26 12.65 -6.45
N ILE A 497 6.45 11.33 -6.52
CA ILE A 497 7.74 10.69 -6.22
C ILE A 497 8.26 9.95 -7.46
N ARG A 498 9.58 9.85 -7.57
CA ARG A 498 10.28 9.05 -8.55
C ARG A 498 10.98 7.89 -7.84
N VAL A 499 10.68 6.67 -8.29
CA VAL A 499 11.32 5.43 -7.85
C VAL A 499 11.76 4.69 -9.10
N ASN A 500 13.06 4.43 -9.22
CA ASN A 500 13.67 3.94 -10.46
C ASN A 500 13.22 4.80 -11.66
N ASP A 501 12.70 4.19 -12.72
CA ASP A 501 12.18 4.89 -13.90
C ASP A 501 10.69 5.29 -13.79
N ARG A 502 10.04 5.03 -12.65
CA ARG A 502 8.61 5.28 -12.45
C ARG A 502 8.38 6.61 -11.75
N ARG A 503 7.39 7.35 -12.24
CA ARG A 503 6.82 8.53 -11.56
C ARG A 503 5.45 8.18 -11.01
N ILE A 504 5.27 8.36 -9.71
CA ILE A 504 4.07 7.96 -8.98
C ILE A 504 3.44 9.22 -8.42
N GLY A 505 2.20 9.50 -8.81
CA GLY A 505 1.45 10.63 -8.26
C GLY A 505 0.91 10.32 -6.86
N LEU A 506 0.95 11.29 -5.95
CA LEU A 506 0.36 11.19 -4.62
C LEU A 506 -0.71 12.28 -4.44
N GLY A 507 -1.78 11.99 -3.70
CA GLY A 507 -2.87 12.94 -3.49
C GLY A 507 -3.61 12.76 -2.16
N ALA A 508 -4.10 13.89 -1.63
CA ALA A 508 -5.00 13.92 -0.47
C ALA A 508 -6.41 14.32 -0.90
N HIS A 509 -7.31 13.35 -0.84
CA HIS A 509 -8.68 13.43 -1.33
C HIS A 509 -9.63 12.92 -0.23
N PRO A 510 -9.99 13.74 0.77
CA PRO A 510 -11.00 13.39 1.77
C PRO A 510 -12.28 12.93 1.10
N VAL A 511 -12.79 11.76 1.48
CA VAL A 511 -14.11 11.32 1.02
C VAL A 511 -15.17 12.31 1.52
N GLY A 512 -16.00 12.79 0.59
CA GLY A 512 -17.08 13.73 0.90
C GLY A 512 -18.35 13.03 1.39
N LEU A 513 -19.43 13.80 1.52
CA LEU A 513 -20.74 13.29 1.92
C LEU A 513 -21.74 13.36 0.75
N ASP A 514 -22.65 12.39 0.66
CA ASP A 514 -23.86 12.49 -0.17
C ASP A 514 -24.88 13.41 0.52
N LEU A 515 -24.88 14.68 0.11
CA LEU A 515 -25.78 15.68 0.66
C LEU A 515 -27.25 15.42 0.33
N ASP A 516 -27.54 14.84 -0.83
CA ASP A 516 -28.93 14.60 -1.24
C ASP A 516 -29.54 13.49 -0.40
N ARG A 517 -28.75 12.52 0.06
CA ARG A 517 -29.20 11.54 1.03
C ARG A 517 -29.65 12.19 2.35
N VAL A 518 -28.91 13.15 2.87
CA VAL A 518 -29.30 13.90 4.09
C VAL A 518 -30.57 14.70 3.84
N LYS A 519 -30.66 15.41 2.70
CA LYS A 519 -31.87 16.17 2.33
C LYS A 519 -33.09 15.27 2.21
N ASN A 520 -32.96 14.11 1.58
CA ASN A 520 -34.05 13.16 1.40
C ASN A 520 -34.51 12.58 2.75
N ALA A 521 -33.57 12.23 3.64
CA ALA A 521 -33.90 11.79 4.99
C ALA A 521 -34.60 12.90 5.79
N LEU A 522 -34.15 14.15 5.67
CA LEU A 522 -34.83 15.30 6.28
C LEU A 522 -36.22 15.56 5.69
N ALA A 523 -36.47 15.25 4.42
CA ALA A 523 -37.77 15.43 3.78
C ALA A 523 -38.77 14.30 4.11
N ASP A 524 -38.30 13.17 4.66
CA ASP A 524 -39.12 12.02 4.99
C ASP A 524 -40.13 12.34 6.10
N THR A 525 -41.40 12.01 5.86
CA THR A 525 -42.51 12.30 6.79
C THR A 525 -42.38 11.57 8.12
N ASP A 526 -41.86 10.35 8.12
CA ASP A 526 -41.67 9.56 9.35
C ASP A 526 -40.52 10.15 10.17
N VAL A 527 -39.46 10.62 9.51
CA VAL A 527 -38.34 11.34 10.16
C VAL A 527 -38.83 12.66 10.76
N GLN A 528 -39.63 13.43 10.03
CA GLN A 528 -40.23 14.68 10.54
C GLN A 528 -41.12 14.44 11.76
N ALA A 529 -41.95 13.39 11.74
CA ALA A 529 -42.76 12.99 12.89
C ALA A 529 -41.88 12.59 14.08
N ARG A 530 -40.82 11.80 13.84
CA ARG A 530 -39.84 11.41 14.87
C ARG A 530 -39.14 12.62 15.47
N MET A 531 -38.71 13.58 14.65
CA MET A 531 -38.10 14.83 15.12
C MET A 531 -39.04 15.64 16.01
N LYS A 532 -40.35 15.64 15.72
CA LYS A 532 -41.34 16.29 16.58
C LYS A 532 -41.43 15.60 17.95
N THR A 533 -41.53 14.27 17.97
CA THR A 533 -41.56 13.49 19.22
C THR A 533 -40.29 13.67 20.03
N LEU A 534 -39.11 13.54 19.40
CA LEU A 534 -37.84 13.72 20.09
C LEU A 534 -37.69 15.12 20.69
N ARG A 535 -38.20 16.15 20.03
CA ARG A 535 -38.19 17.53 20.57
C ARG A 535 -39.05 17.67 21.83
N GLU A 536 -40.12 16.88 21.95
CA GLU A 536 -40.96 16.84 23.16
C GLU A 536 -40.28 15.99 24.25
N ASP A 537 -39.69 14.85 23.91
CA ASP A 537 -39.01 13.94 24.84
C ASP A 537 -37.74 14.55 25.44
N LEU A 538 -37.01 15.35 24.66
CA LEU A 538 -35.76 16.02 25.06
C LEU A 538 -36.01 17.45 25.56
N ARG A 539 -37.25 17.80 25.91
CA ARG A 539 -37.56 19.14 26.41
C ARG A 539 -36.74 19.40 27.68
N ASP A 540 -36.03 20.52 27.68
CA ASP A 540 -35.13 20.96 28.77
C ASP A 540 -33.91 20.06 29.02
N ILE A 541 -33.67 19.06 28.17
CA ILE A 541 -32.49 18.18 28.20
C ILE A 541 -31.63 18.50 26.97
N ARG A 542 -30.35 18.82 27.20
CA ARG A 542 -29.36 18.90 26.13
C ARG A 542 -28.85 17.52 25.77
N LEU A 543 -28.80 17.23 24.47
CA LEU A 543 -28.37 15.93 23.95
C LEU A 543 -26.91 15.99 23.47
N ILE A 544 -26.07 15.15 24.09
CA ILE A 544 -24.77 14.79 23.51
C ILE A 544 -24.95 13.49 22.73
N LEU A 545 -24.51 13.46 21.48
CA LEU A 545 -24.64 12.30 20.61
C LEU A 545 -23.28 11.76 20.18
N SER A 546 -23.13 10.46 20.27
CA SER A 546 -21.97 9.70 19.77
C SER A 546 -22.46 8.51 18.95
N VAL A 547 -22.00 8.38 17.70
CA VAL A 547 -22.39 7.29 16.79
C VAL A 547 -21.13 6.65 16.22
N GLU A 548 -20.82 5.45 16.68
CA GLU A 548 -19.55 4.78 16.39
C GLU A 548 -19.76 3.27 16.25
N ARG A 549 -18.79 2.58 15.64
CA ARG A 549 -18.76 1.10 15.64
C ARG A 549 -18.02 0.61 16.88
N LEU A 550 -18.33 -0.59 17.35
CA LEU A 550 -17.54 -1.27 18.37
C LEU A 550 -16.14 -1.54 17.84
N ASP A 551 -15.20 -0.72 18.26
CA ASP A 551 -13.82 -0.73 17.79
C ASP A 551 -12.95 0.06 18.78
N PHE A 552 -11.79 -0.49 19.16
CA PHE A 552 -10.89 0.15 20.13
C PHE A 552 -10.33 1.48 19.64
N THR A 553 -10.34 1.73 18.32
CA THR A 553 -9.91 2.99 17.73
C THR A 553 -10.86 4.16 18.03
N LYS A 554 -12.11 3.89 18.44
CA LYS A 554 -13.17 4.90 18.60
C LYS A 554 -13.19 5.61 19.95
N GLY A 555 -12.32 5.22 20.89
CA GLY A 555 -12.17 5.95 22.15
C GLY A 555 -13.44 5.98 23.01
N ILE A 556 -14.28 4.93 22.92
CA ILE A 556 -15.59 4.87 23.60
C ILE A 556 -15.42 4.90 25.13
N LEU A 557 -14.40 4.20 25.65
CA LEU A 557 -14.13 4.17 27.09
C LEU A 557 -13.63 5.52 27.60
N GLU A 558 -12.69 6.13 26.87
CA GLU A 558 -12.15 7.46 27.18
C GLU A 558 -13.26 8.51 27.24
N LYS A 559 -14.20 8.43 26.29
CA LYS A 559 -15.40 9.29 26.24
C LYS A 559 -16.32 9.09 27.43
N LEU A 560 -16.61 7.83 27.81
CA LEU A 560 -17.44 7.53 28.97
C LEU A 560 -16.80 8.04 30.28
N HIS A 561 -15.49 7.84 30.44
CA HIS A 561 -14.76 8.37 31.60
C HIS A 561 -14.75 9.90 31.65
N ALA A 562 -14.59 10.56 30.50
CA ALA A 562 -14.66 12.02 30.40
C ALA A 562 -16.07 12.54 30.73
N TYR A 563 -17.13 11.87 30.27
CA TYR A 563 -18.50 12.23 30.58
C TYR A 563 -18.80 12.12 32.08
N GLU A 564 -18.37 11.03 32.71
CA GLU A 564 -18.47 10.83 34.15
C GLU A 564 -17.76 11.93 34.95
N ARG A 565 -16.53 12.25 34.56
CA ARG A 565 -15.77 13.35 35.16
C ARG A 565 -16.53 14.66 35.02
N MET A 566 -16.98 15.00 33.82
CA MET A 566 -17.71 16.23 33.54
C MET A 566 -18.96 16.36 34.43
N LEU A 567 -19.75 15.29 34.59
CA LEU A 567 -20.92 15.31 35.49
C LEU A 567 -20.52 15.50 36.96
N SER A 568 -19.40 14.91 37.40
CA SER A 568 -18.90 15.06 38.77
C SER A 568 -18.38 16.47 39.06
N GLU A 569 -17.70 17.09 38.10
CA GLU A 569 -17.09 18.42 38.22
C GLU A 569 -18.12 19.54 38.01
N HIS A 570 -19.19 19.26 37.28
CA HIS A 570 -20.27 20.20 36.95
C HIS A 570 -21.65 19.65 37.35
N PRO A 571 -21.98 19.61 38.66
CA PRO A 571 -23.29 19.13 39.14
C PRO A 571 -24.48 19.91 38.57
N GLU A 572 -24.27 21.13 38.05
CA GLU A 572 -25.32 21.89 37.38
C GLU A 572 -25.84 21.24 36.09
N LEU A 573 -25.13 20.25 35.53
CA LEU A 573 -25.51 19.49 34.35
C LEU A 573 -26.40 18.29 34.66
N GLU A 574 -26.43 17.82 35.92
CA GLU A 574 -27.28 16.71 36.32
C GLU A 574 -28.74 17.01 35.96
N THR A 575 -29.47 16.03 35.45
CA THR A 575 -30.85 16.14 34.94
C THR A 575 -31.04 17.01 33.70
N LYS A 576 -30.01 17.72 33.23
CA LYS A 576 -30.08 18.64 32.10
C LYS A 576 -29.32 18.18 30.87
N VAL A 577 -28.48 17.16 30.99
CA VAL A 577 -27.66 16.63 29.89
C VAL A 577 -27.79 15.12 29.85
N THR A 578 -27.92 14.57 28.65
CA THR A 578 -27.90 13.12 28.41
C THR A 578 -26.92 12.80 27.31
N LEU A 579 -26.08 11.80 27.53
CA LEU A 579 -25.22 11.21 26.51
C LEU A 579 -25.94 10.02 25.86
N MET A 580 -26.29 10.16 24.59
CA MET A 580 -26.77 9.06 23.76
C MET A 580 -25.62 8.47 22.95
N MET A 581 -25.40 7.18 23.12
CA MET A 581 -24.36 6.44 22.40
C MET A 581 -24.99 5.35 21.56
N VAL A 582 -24.77 5.43 20.24
CA VAL A 582 -25.12 4.37 19.30
C VAL A 582 -23.84 3.63 18.95
N CYS A 583 -23.71 2.40 19.43
CA CYS A 583 -22.56 1.54 19.18
C CYS A 583 -22.98 0.40 18.25
N VAL A 584 -22.51 0.44 17.00
CA VAL A 584 -22.83 -0.59 16.01
C VAL A 584 -21.97 -1.83 16.27
N PRO A 585 -22.56 -3.03 16.44
CA PRO A 585 -21.81 -4.26 16.67
C PRO A 585 -20.79 -4.57 15.57
N ALA A 586 -19.70 -5.22 15.94
CA ALA A 586 -18.74 -5.77 14.98
C ALA A 586 -19.37 -6.89 14.13
N ALA A 587 -18.73 -7.25 13.01
CA ALA A 587 -19.22 -8.35 12.19
C ALA A 587 -19.17 -9.69 12.94
N LYS A 588 -20.10 -10.60 12.66
CA LYS A 588 -20.16 -11.92 13.31
C LYS A 588 -18.83 -12.67 13.16
N GLY A 589 -18.30 -13.18 14.27
CA GLY A 589 -17.04 -13.92 14.35
C GLY A 589 -15.82 -13.09 14.77
N MET A 590 -15.96 -11.78 15.02
CA MET A 590 -14.87 -10.93 15.50
C MET A 590 -14.78 -10.94 17.03
N THR A 591 -13.92 -11.78 17.59
CA THR A 591 -13.73 -11.95 19.04
C THR A 591 -12.85 -10.88 19.68
N ILE A 592 -12.00 -10.20 18.89
CA ILE A 592 -11.06 -9.17 19.37
C ILE A 592 -11.72 -7.98 20.11
N TYR A 593 -13.03 -7.80 19.96
CA TYR A 593 -13.79 -6.70 20.57
C TYR A 593 -14.63 -7.10 21.79
N GLU A 594 -14.65 -8.38 22.18
CA GLU A 594 -15.52 -8.87 23.27
C GLU A 594 -15.15 -8.25 24.63
N GLU A 595 -13.86 -8.16 24.94
CA GLU A 595 -13.39 -7.53 26.18
C GLU A 595 -13.77 -6.04 26.24
N LEU A 596 -13.57 -5.32 25.13
CA LEU A 596 -13.93 -3.91 25.02
C LEU A 596 -15.43 -3.70 25.25
N LEU A 597 -16.30 -4.55 24.68
CA LEU A 597 -17.74 -4.46 24.90
C LEU A 597 -18.09 -4.62 26.39
N SER A 598 -17.49 -5.61 27.06
CA SER A 598 -17.72 -5.84 28.49
C SER A 598 -17.32 -4.62 29.33
N GLN A 599 -16.17 -4.02 29.04
CA GLN A 599 -15.71 -2.80 29.72
C GLN A 599 -16.66 -1.60 29.47
N ILE A 600 -17.18 -1.45 28.26
CA ILE A 600 -18.14 -0.41 27.91
C ILE A 600 -19.43 -0.58 28.71
N GLU A 601 -20.02 -1.79 28.70
CA GLU A 601 -21.28 -2.08 29.40
C GLU A 601 -21.15 -1.87 30.91
N GLN A 602 -20.04 -2.31 31.50
CA GLN A 602 -19.75 -2.07 32.93
C GLN A 602 -19.64 -0.57 33.24
N THR A 603 -18.95 0.19 32.38
CA THR A 603 -18.77 1.64 32.57
C THR A 603 -20.10 2.39 32.44
N VAL A 604 -20.93 2.04 31.44
CA VAL A 604 -22.28 2.58 31.28
C VAL A 604 -23.14 2.28 32.52
N GLY A 605 -23.12 1.03 33.01
CA GLY A 605 -23.85 0.61 34.20
C GLY A 605 -23.40 1.37 35.45
N ARG A 606 -22.10 1.60 35.60
CA ARG A 606 -21.51 2.37 36.70
C ARG A 606 -21.95 3.82 36.70
N ILE A 607 -21.84 4.52 35.56
CA ILE A 607 -22.27 5.93 35.43
C ILE A 607 -23.76 6.06 35.72
N ASN A 608 -24.59 5.23 35.10
CA ASN A 608 -26.04 5.27 35.35
C ASN A 608 -26.38 4.91 36.80
N GLY A 609 -25.68 3.95 37.42
CA GLY A 609 -25.87 3.61 38.83
C GLY A 609 -25.51 4.76 39.78
N GLN A 610 -24.56 5.62 39.41
CA GLN A 610 -24.13 6.76 40.22
C GLN A 610 -25.03 7.99 40.06
N PHE A 611 -25.43 8.35 38.83
CA PHE A 611 -26.07 9.65 38.56
C PHE A 611 -27.57 9.56 38.21
N ALA A 612 -28.11 8.39 37.86
CA ALA A 612 -29.50 8.32 37.40
C ALA A 612 -30.50 8.78 38.46
N GLN A 613 -31.55 9.45 38.00
CA GLN A 613 -32.68 9.88 38.82
C GLN A 613 -33.99 9.41 38.19
N VAL A 614 -35.10 9.46 38.95
CA VAL A 614 -36.41 9.08 38.39
C VAL A 614 -36.74 9.98 37.20
N GLY A 615 -36.86 9.38 36.02
CA GLY A 615 -37.14 10.09 34.77
C GLY A 615 -35.91 10.61 34.01
N TRP A 616 -34.69 10.42 34.51
CA TRP A 616 -33.47 10.82 33.83
C TRP A 616 -32.40 9.72 33.86
N THR A 617 -31.98 9.30 32.66
CA THR A 617 -30.86 8.36 32.47
C THR A 617 -29.68 9.11 31.85
N PRO A 618 -28.56 9.28 32.59
CA PRO A 618 -27.39 10.03 32.14
C PRO A 618 -26.78 9.50 30.84
N VAL A 619 -26.71 8.17 30.68
CA VAL A 619 -26.16 7.50 29.49
C VAL A 619 -27.20 6.56 28.89
N GLN A 620 -27.63 6.88 27.66
CA GLN A 620 -28.47 6.02 26.84
C GLN A 620 -27.61 5.25 25.83
N PHE A 621 -27.29 3.99 26.14
CA PHE A 621 -26.43 3.14 25.32
C PHE A 621 -27.26 2.19 24.45
N PHE A 622 -27.08 2.27 23.13
CA PHE A 622 -27.73 1.43 22.14
C PHE A 622 -26.69 0.57 21.42
N PHE A 623 -26.64 -0.73 21.72
CA PHE A 623 -25.78 -1.68 21.03
C PHE A 623 -26.48 -2.32 19.82
N ARG A 624 -26.74 -1.50 18.80
CA ARG A 624 -27.40 -1.91 17.55
C ARG A 624 -27.13 -0.89 16.44
N ALA A 625 -27.24 -1.32 15.20
CA ALA A 625 -27.34 -0.39 14.09
C ALA A 625 -28.68 0.35 14.13
N LEU A 626 -28.67 1.66 13.95
CA LEU A 626 -29.86 2.45 13.66
C LEU A 626 -29.92 2.75 12.16
N PRO A 627 -31.12 2.75 11.55
CA PRO A 627 -31.30 3.27 10.20
C PRO A 627 -30.79 4.70 10.11
N PHE A 628 -30.25 5.07 8.95
CA PHE A 628 -29.68 6.40 8.75
C PHE A 628 -30.72 7.50 8.88
N GLU A 629 -31.93 7.26 8.40
CA GLU A 629 -33.07 8.16 8.48
C GLU A 629 -33.41 8.47 9.95
N GLU A 630 -33.30 7.45 10.82
CA GLU A 630 -33.45 7.63 12.27
C GLU A 630 -32.27 8.43 12.87
N LEU A 631 -31.04 8.16 12.43
CA LEU A 631 -29.85 8.90 12.86
C LEU A 631 -29.95 10.40 12.51
N VAL A 632 -30.46 10.74 11.33
CA VAL A 632 -30.67 12.14 10.91
C VAL A 632 -31.61 12.89 11.86
N ALA A 633 -32.64 12.22 12.39
CA ALA A 633 -33.50 12.81 13.42
C ALA A 633 -32.70 13.15 14.69
N TYR A 634 -31.85 12.23 15.18
CA TYR A 634 -31.00 12.49 16.35
C TYR A 634 -29.91 13.53 16.06
N TYR A 635 -29.27 13.51 14.89
CA TYR A 635 -28.32 14.55 14.47
C TYR A 635 -28.95 15.93 14.53
N THR A 636 -30.24 16.06 14.15
CA THR A 636 -30.96 17.33 14.22
C THR A 636 -31.24 17.80 15.65
N MET A 637 -31.44 16.87 16.59
CA MET A 637 -31.72 17.19 18.00
C MET A 637 -30.45 17.39 18.84
N ALA A 638 -29.32 16.82 18.44
CA ALA A 638 -28.09 16.83 19.23
C ALA A 638 -27.46 18.23 19.32
N ASP A 639 -27.34 18.73 20.55
CA ASP A 639 -26.65 19.99 20.87
C ASP A 639 -25.14 19.85 20.71
N VAL A 640 -24.59 18.67 21.04
CA VAL A 640 -23.17 18.36 20.86
C VAL A 640 -23.03 17.01 20.17
N MET A 641 -22.34 17.00 19.04
CA MET A 641 -21.83 15.76 18.44
C MET A 641 -20.43 15.49 18.95
N TRP A 642 -20.21 14.35 19.59
CA TRP A 642 -18.96 14.03 20.28
C TRP A 642 -18.24 12.85 19.63
N ILE A 643 -17.41 13.17 18.64
CA ILE A 643 -16.66 12.20 17.82
C ILE A 643 -15.20 12.25 18.22
N THR A 644 -14.79 11.39 19.14
CA THR A 644 -13.45 11.43 19.74
C THR A 644 -12.66 10.13 19.58
N PRO A 645 -12.50 9.62 18.34
CA PRO A 645 -11.67 8.43 18.12
C PRO A 645 -10.21 8.71 18.48
N LEU A 646 -9.53 7.71 19.03
CA LEU A 646 -8.09 7.74 19.29
C LEU A 646 -7.29 7.84 17.99
N ARG A 647 -7.79 7.22 16.91
CA ARG A 647 -7.27 7.38 15.55
C ARG A 647 -8.37 7.07 14.54
N ASP A 648 -8.49 7.88 13.49
CA ASP A 648 -9.44 7.61 12.40
C ASP A 648 -8.91 8.12 11.06
N GLY A 649 -9.11 7.35 9.98
CA GLY A 649 -8.66 7.73 8.65
C GLY A 649 -9.32 9.02 8.14
N LEU A 650 -10.60 9.22 8.49
CA LEU A 650 -11.36 10.43 8.19
C LEU A 650 -12.46 10.70 9.23
N ASN A 651 -13.48 9.85 9.28
CA ASN A 651 -14.76 9.97 10.02
C ASN A 651 -15.88 10.73 9.28
N LEU A 652 -16.77 9.98 8.61
CA LEU A 652 -17.92 10.53 7.89
C LEU A 652 -19.09 10.94 8.80
N VAL A 653 -19.20 10.35 9.98
CA VAL A 653 -20.26 10.68 10.95
C VAL A 653 -20.17 12.15 11.37
N ALA A 654 -18.94 12.67 11.54
CA ALA A 654 -18.72 14.10 11.77
C ALA A 654 -19.29 14.98 10.63
N LYS A 655 -19.06 14.59 9.37
CA LYS A 655 -19.59 15.30 8.20
C LYS A 655 -21.12 15.19 8.09
N GLU A 656 -21.69 14.02 8.39
CA GLU A 656 -23.14 13.77 8.42
C GLU A 656 -23.85 14.70 9.42
N TYR A 657 -23.30 14.87 10.62
CA TYR A 657 -23.82 15.77 11.63
C TYR A 657 -23.79 17.23 11.17
N ILE A 658 -22.64 17.70 10.67
CA ILE A 658 -22.47 19.07 10.15
C ILE A 658 -23.44 19.34 9.01
N ALA A 659 -23.59 18.41 8.06
CA ALA A 659 -24.54 18.54 6.96
C ALA A 659 -25.98 18.64 7.46
N THR A 660 -26.37 17.80 8.40
CA THR A 660 -27.73 17.79 8.97
C THR A 660 -28.04 19.09 9.70
N GLN A 661 -27.15 19.52 10.58
CA GLN A 661 -27.29 20.78 11.32
C GLN A 661 -27.28 22.00 10.38
N GLY A 662 -26.40 22.03 9.37
CA GLY A 662 -26.34 23.11 8.39
C GLY A 662 -27.60 23.23 7.54
N LEU A 663 -28.10 22.11 7.01
CA LEU A 663 -29.33 22.05 6.20
C LEU A 663 -30.58 22.46 7.00
N THR A 664 -30.59 22.23 8.31
CA THR A 664 -31.69 22.58 9.21
C THR A 664 -31.52 23.95 9.88
N GLN A 665 -30.46 24.70 9.55
CA GLN A 665 -30.09 25.97 10.19
C GLN A 665 -30.01 25.84 11.72
N GLY A 666 -29.47 24.71 12.16
CA GLY A 666 -29.29 24.35 13.55
C GLY A 666 -28.25 25.21 14.26
N ARG A 667 -27.91 24.78 15.47
CA ARG A 667 -26.96 25.49 16.35
C ARG A 667 -26.15 24.53 17.21
N GLY A 668 -26.05 23.27 16.77
CA GLY A 668 -25.26 22.27 17.46
C GLY A 668 -23.75 22.46 17.22
N ALA A 669 -22.94 21.92 18.12
CA ALA A 669 -21.49 21.97 18.09
C ALA A 669 -20.89 20.59 17.81
N LEU A 670 -19.79 20.56 17.07
CA LEU A 670 -19.00 19.35 16.84
C LEU A 670 -17.74 19.40 17.71
N VAL A 671 -17.61 18.45 18.64
CA VAL A 671 -16.36 18.15 19.34
C VAL A 671 -15.71 16.97 18.62
N LEU A 672 -14.50 17.18 18.10
CA LEU A 672 -13.83 16.26 17.19
C LEU A 672 -12.42 15.93 17.68
N SER A 673 -12.03 14.66 17.65
CA SER A 673 -10.65 14.26 17.91
C SER A 673 -9.69 14.94 16.92
N GLU A 674 -8.60 15.51 17.43
CA GLU A 674 -7.51 16.02 16.59
C GLU A 674 -6.78 14.90 15.80
N PHE A 675 -7.06 13.63 16.10
CA PHE A 675 -6.52 12.45 15.42
C PHE A 675 -7.49 11.80 14.42
N ALA A 676 -8.64 12.43 14.17
CA ALA A 676 -9.53 12.06 13.07
C ALA A 676 -9.14 12.83 11.79
N GLY A 677 -9.05 12.15 10.64
CA GLY A 677 -8.71 12.84 9.38
C GLY A 677 -9.65 14.01 9.01
N ALA A 678 -10.92 13.97 9.43
CA ALA A 678 -11.87 15.06 9.22
C ALA A 678 -11.44 16.35 9.94
N ALA A 679 -10.64 16.27 11.01
CA ALA A 679 -10.10 17.44 11.70
C ALA A 679 -9.17 18.27 10.82
N ALA A 680 -8.52 17.65 9.81
CA ALA A 680 -7.68 18.37 8.86
C ALA A 680 -8.50 19.29 7.94
N GLU A 681 -9.79 19.02 7.72
CA GLU A 681 -10.62 19.73 6.74
C GLU A 681 -11.73 20.57 7.41
N LEU A 682 -12.35 20.07 8.50
CA LEU A 682 -13.50 20.69 9.17
C LEU A 682 -13.10 21.83 10.09
N ARG A 683 -12.88 23.01 9.50
CA ARG A 683 -12.76 24.27 10.23
C ARG A 683 -14.05 24.55 11.01
N GLY A 684 -13.91 25.05 12.24
CA GLY A 684 -15.04 25.32 13.15
C GLY A 684 -15.28 24.24 14.22
N ALA A 685 -14.83 23.00 14.01
CA ALA A 685 -14.87 21.97 15.04
C ALA A 685 -14.08 22.39 16.30
N ILE A 686 -14.55 21.94 17.47
CA ILE A 686 -13.82 22.05 18.73
C ILE A 686 -12.93 20.84 18.81
N LEU A 687 -11.63 21.02 18.59
CA LEU A 687 -10.67 19.93 18.63
C LEU A 687 -10.43 19.48 20.06
N ALA A 688 -10.39 18.17 20.26
CA ALA A 688 -10.13 17.54 21.55
C ALA A 688 -9.05 16.45 21.39
N ASN A 689 -8.21 16.32 22.41
CA ASN A 689 -7.23 15.26 22.51
C ASN A 689 -7.81 14.08 23.31
N PRO A 690 -8.18 12.95 22.66
CA PRO A 690 -8.76 11.81 23.35
C PRO A 690 -7.81 11.08 24.30
N HIS A 691 -6.50 11.35 24.25
CA HIS A 691 -5.52 10.83 25.20
C HIS A 691 -5.40 11.68 26.48
N HIS A 692 -6.08 12.83 26.55
CA HIS A 692 -6.11 13.70 27.71
C HIS A 692 -7.55 13.77 28.28
N PRO A 693 -7.89 12.92 29.28
CA PRO A 693 -9.26 12.81 29.78
C PRO A 693 -9.87 14.12 30.31
N GLN A 694 -9.04 15.05 30.81
CA GLN A 694 -9.53 16.37 31.24
C GLN A 694 -9.93 17.22 30.03
N ASP A 695 -9.12 17.25 28.97
CA ASP A 695 -9.45 18.04 27.77
C ASP A 695 -10.71 17.51 27.07
N LEU A 696 -10.95 16.19 27.06
CA LEU A 696 -12.22 15.63 26.59
C LEU A 696 -13.42 16.17 27.37
N ALA A 697 -13.33 16.22 28.71
CA ALA A 697 -14.39 16.73 29.56
C ALA A 697 -14.58 18.25 29.35
N ASP A 698 -13.48 19.01 29.36
CA ASP A 698 -13.47 20.47 29.23
C ASP A 698 -14.00 20.93 27.87
N THR A 699 -13.59 20.28 26.78
CA THR A 699 -14.06 20.61 25.42
C THR A 699 -15.52 20.27 25.21
N CYS A 700 -16.00 19.15 25.79
CA CYS A 700 -17.43 18.80 25.79
C CYS A 700 -18.26 19.80 26.60
N TYR A 701 -17.78 20.15 27.81
CA TYR A 701 -18.39 21.18 28.64
C TYR A 701 -18.46 22.53 27.93
N TYR A 702 -17.35 22.95 27.32
CA TYR A 702 -17.26 24.17 26.54
C TYR A 702 -18.26 24.16 25.38
N ALA A 703 -18.38 23.05 24.65
CA ALA A 703 -19.37 22.90 23.58
C ALA A 703 -20.81 23.06 24.08
N LEU A 704 -21.13 22.50 25.26
CA LEU A 704 -22.43 22.67 25.89
C LEU A 704 -22.68 24.12 26.34
N ALA A 705 -21.67 24.77 26.92
CA ALA A 705 -21.75 26.13 27.45
C ALA A 705 -21.65 27.22 26.36
N MET A 706 -21.29 26.84 25.13
CA MET A 706 -21.06 27.75 24.01
C MET A 706 -22.29 28.60 23.68
N SER A 707 -22.06 29.87 23.38
CA SER A 707 -23.12 30.76 22.92
C SER A 707 -23.68 30.31 21.56
N SER A 708 -24.99 30.47 21.36
CA SER A 708 -25.62 30.08 20.08
C SER A 708 -25.07 30.86 18.87
N SER A 709 -24.52 32.07 19.06
CA SER A 709 -23.87 32.83 17.98
C SER A 709 -22.56 32.20 17.56
N GLU A 710 -21.74 31.78 18.52
CA GLU A 710 -20.47 31.11 18.22
C GLU A 710 -20.72 29.74 17.58
N ALA A 711 -21.64 28.94 18.13
CA ALA A 711 -21.98 27.63 17.59
C ALA A 711 -22.45 27.72 16.13
N ARG A 712 -23.30 28.70 15.79
CA ARG A 712 -23.72 28.94 14.40
C ARG A 712 -22.57 29.35 13.48
N SER A 713 -21.66 30.21 13.96
CA SER A 713 -20.50 30.63 13.18
C SER A 713 -19.61 29.45 12.83
N ARG A 714 -19.27 28.63 13.83
CA ARG A 714 -18.47 27.40 13.67
C ARG A 714 -19.14 26.39 12.76
N LEU A 715 -20.43 26.15 12.96
CA LEU A 715 -21.23 25.25 12.13
C LEU A 715 -21.25 25.73 10.67
N SER A 716 -21.43 27.03 10.42
CA SER A 716 -21.48 27.58 9.06
C SER A 716 -20.17 27.35 8.31
N GLU A 717 -19.03 27.54 8.97
CA GLU A 717 -17.70 27.33 8.37
C GLU A 717 -17.46 25.85 8.01
N ALA A 718 -17.80 24.94 8.94
CA ALA A 718 -17.71 23.50 8.71
C ALA A 718 -18.66 23.05 7.60
N PHE A 719 -19.88 23.60 7.57
CA PHE A 719 -20.91 23.25 6.60
C PHE A 719 -20.55 23.69 5.18
N GLU A 720 -19.99 24.89 5.01
CA GLU A 720 -19.49 25.35 3.70
C GLU A 720 -18.46 24.35 3.13
N THR A 721 -17.57 23.87 3.98
CA THR A 721 -16.56 22.88 3.61
C THR A 721 -17.20 21.55 3.18
N VAL A 722 -18.14 21.03 3.97
CA VAL A 722 -18.85 19.77 3.64
C VAL A 722 -19.67 19.90 2.35
N CYS A 723 -20.25 21.08 2.08
CA CYS A 723 -20.98 21.34 0.85
C CYS A 723 -20.09 21.44 -0.38
N ARG A 724 -18.91 22.04 -0.23
CA ARG A 724 -17.96 22.23 -1.34
C ARG A 724 -17.27 20.92 -1.72
N TYR A 725 -16.84 20.15 -0.72
CA TYR A 725 -16.09 18.91 -0.88
C TYR A 725 -17.00 17.71 -0.63
N ASP A 726 -18.06 17.63 -1.43
CA ASP A 726 -19.03 16.55 -1.38
C ASP A 726 -18.46 15.25 -1.98
N ILE A 727 -19.28 14.21 -1.94
CA ILE A 727 -18.85 12.89 -2.40
C ILE A 727 -18.57 12.83 -3.91
N ALA A 728 -19.26 13.63 -4.72
CA ALA A 728 -19.05 13.70 -6.17
C ALA A 728 -17.73 14.41 -6.49
N TYR A 729 -17.43 15.49 -5.77
CA TYR A 729 -16.15 16.20 -5.86
C TYR A 729 -14.97 15.27 -5.58
N TRP A 730 -15.04 14.46 -4.50
CA TRP A 730 -13.99 13.48 -4.17
C TRP A 730 -13.68 12.55 -5.34
N GLY A 731 -14.72 11.95 -5.92
CA GLY A 731 -14.54 11.00 -7.00
C GLY A 731 -13.98 11.68 -8.26
N GLN A 732 -14.53 12.83 -8.63
CA GLN A 732 -14.12 13.54 -9.84
C GLN A 732 -12.68 14.05 -9.75
N GLU A 733 -12.31 14.65 -8.60
CA GLU A 733 -10.95 15.15 -8.36
C GLU A 733 -9.91 14.02 -8.45
N PHE A 734 -10.22 12.85 -7.87
CA PHE A 734 -9.33 11.71 -7.94
C PHE A 734 -9.19 11.18 -9.38
N ILE A 735 -10.31 10.94 -10.08
CA ILE A 735 -10.24 10.35 -11.43
C ILE A 735 -9.60 11.32 -12.43
N ASP A 736 -9.83 12.62 -12.31
CA ASP A 736 -9.20 13.64 -13.16
C ASP A 736 -7.67 13.62 -12.98
N THR A 737 -7.21 13.46 -11.74
CA THR A 737 -5.77 13.33 -11.44
C THR A 737 -5.21 12.05 -12.06
N VAL A 738 -5.93 10.93 -11.98
CA VAL A 738 -5.53 9.66 -12.60
C VAL A 738 -5.47 9.75 -14.13
N GLU A 739 -6.48 10.37 -14.76
CA GLU A 739 -6.52 10.52 -16.22
C GLU A 739 -5.42 11.46 -16.74
N GLN A 740 -5.05 12.50 -15.99
CA GLN A 740 -3.87 13.31 -16.31
C GLN A 740 -2.58 12.50 -16.32
N ARG A 741 -2.42 11.58 -15.34
CA ARG A 741 -1.27 10.68 -15.26
C ARG A 741 -1.27 9.67 -16.41
N ARG A 742 -2.42 9.06 -16.69
CA ARG A 742 -2.62 8.16 -17.83
C ARG A 742 -2.26 8.83 -19.14
N ALA A 743 -2.73 10.06 -19.38
CA ALA A 743 -2.41 10.81 -20.59
C ALA A 743 -0.90 11.10 -20.71
N GLY A 744 -0.21 11.36 -19.59
CA GLY A 744 1.25 11.49 -19.55
C GLY A 744 1.96 10.18 -19.91
N LYS A 745 1.53 9.06 -19.33
CA LYS A 745 2.06 7.71 -19.63
C LYS A 745 1.91 7.37 -21.11
N LEU A 746 0.71 7.55 -21.67
CA LEU A 746 0.41 7.22 -23.07
C LEU A 746 1.19 8.08 -24.07
N LYS A 747 1.51 9.34 -23.75
CA LYS A 747 2.33 10.21 -24.61
C LYS A 747 3.79 9.78 -24.69
N ASN A 748 4.30 9.11 -23.67
CA ASN A 748 5.68 8.63 -23.62
C ASN A 748 5.87 7.27 -24.33
N ILE A 749 4.78 6.60 -24.70
CA ILE A 749 4.81 5.40 -25.54
C ILE A 749 4.92 5.87 -27.00
N VAL A 750 6.12 5.80 -27.58
CA VAL A 750 6.33 6.06 -29.01
C VAL A 750 5.57 4.99 -29.79
N PRO A 751 4.66 5.34 -30.73
CA PRO A 751 3.96 4.32 -31.51
C PRO A 751 4.95 3.50 -32.33
N MET A 752 4.99 2.18 -32.12
CA MET A 752 5.63 1.28 -33.08
C MET A 752 4.96 1.47 -34.44
N GLY A 753 5.74 1.91 -35.43
CA GLY A 753 5.27 2.04 -36.81
C GLY A 753 5.33 3.43 -37.42
N LYS A 754 6.42 4.18 -37.20
CA LYS A 754 6.99 5.05 -38.26
C LYS A 754 8.51 5.00 -38.18
N THR A 755 9.10 4.04 -38.89
CA THR A 755 10.45 4.21 -39.41
C THR A 755 10.52 5.58 -40.10
N ALA A 756 11.43 6.43 -39.63
CA ALA A 756 11.81 7.62 -40.38
C ALA A 756 12.36 7.14 -41.73
N ALA A 757 11.73 7.58 -42.82
CA ALA A 757 12.20 7.38 -44.17
C ALA A 757 13.47 8.20 -44.44
#